data_AF-A0A3N1XIH5-F1
#
_entry.id   AF-A0A3N1XIH5-F1
#
_cell.length_a   1.000
_cell.length_b   1.000
_cell.length_c   1.000
_cell.angle_alpha   90.00
_cell.angle_beta   90.00
_cell.angle_gamma   90.00
#
_symmetry.space_group_name_H-M   'P 1'
#
loop_
_entity.id
_entity.type
_entity.pdbx_description
1 polymer ?
#
loop_
_entity_poly.entity_id
_entity_poly.type
_entity_poly.pdbx_seq_one_letter_code
_entity_poly.pdbx_strand_id
1 'polypeptide(L)'
;MTTVLSSPLSPASQDLRETLRAARPVLWINPLQRLEDPQPVEVGHALGTAARTISLADIQASQDRFDRFAPLLARLFPELAESNGRIESELLETPALAAAVGTGAAGGRMMVKQDHLLPVAGSIKARGGIHEVLEHAEALALRAGLIQPGDDYRLLAEPAARAFFARHSVAVGSTGNLGLSIGVIASALGFQASVHMSSDAKAWKKDRLRQRGVTVVEHEGDYAQAVAQGRAQAQADPLAHFVDDERSLSLLLGYAAAALGLRRQLAEQGVTVDARHPLFVYLPCGVGGAPAGIAFGIRQVLGPHAHCFFAEPTQSPCVLVQMMDGQDGAQGPHPSVYDYGLDNRTEADGLAVPQASLLASAVMRGILGGVFTVEDATLLAHVYRLEQSTGLQVEPSATAGLSGPAWLLGDAAGQRYVDRHGLTGSMHRATHLVWTTGGLFVPPEQYRDFWQQGQALCNEARPSTRTDALRYEAAMTTSTTLSSAIPAPALPELPPAARPGDALADIDTPALLLDLDAFERNLDLLQSRALAAGIALRPHAKAHKCPSVALAQIARGAVGVCCQKVSEALPFIEAGVHDIHISNEIAGPAKARLLAGLAHHAKLSVCADAAEQVGWLAEAAAAAGSTLTVMVEIDIGHGRCGVPDIESAVALARQIAAARGLSFGGLQAYHGTVQHVRSPEERRQIIAAANARIRQTVAALEAAGLPCPTITGGGTGSAEVDFASGVYTELQAGSYAFMDVDYRLNGTSGAEGALQFEHSLFVATRVMSRAAPGHAVLDAGLKSMSLESGLPWVWEVEADEPGQRSSRLLCSGVSDEHCTLEPAEDQTVAALPALGSLVCLVPGHVDPTFNLHDALIGVRRGQVESIWTIDARGLSR
;
A
#
# COMPACT_ATOMS: atom_id res chain seq x y z
N MET A 1 -1.75 -30.27 23.90
CA MET A 1 -3.10 -30.09 23.34
C MET A 1 -3.62 -28.72 23.74
N THR A 2 -3.38 -27.71 22.89
CA THR A 2 -4.29 -26.59 22.59
C THR A 2 -3.67 -25.86 21.40
N THR A 3 -4.31 -26.04 20.26
CA THR A 3 -3.95 -25.63 18.88
C THR A 3 -4.26 -24.17 18.59
N VAL A 4 -3.35 -23.48 17.92
CA VAL A 4 -3.58 -22.35 16.99
C VAL A 4 -2.42 -22.44 15.96
N LEU A 5 -2.53 -23.17 14.84
CA LEU A 5 -3.06 -22.77 13.52
C LEU A 5 -2.46 -21.44 13.05
N SER A 6 -2.03 -21.34 11.77
CA SER A 6 -1.84 -20.03 11.13
C SER A 6 -2.97 -19.15 11.62
N SER A 7 -2.71 -17.95 12.13
CA SER A 7 -3.85 -17.06 12.16
C SER A 7 -4.13 -16.83 10.68
N PRO A 8 -5.24 -17.36 10.15
CA PRO A 8 -5.54 -17.20 8.74
C PRO A 8 -5.60 -15.68 8.51
N LEU A 9 -5.53 -15.21 7.25
CA LEU A 9 -6.30 -13.99 6.96
C LEU A 9 -7.62 -14.19 7.66
N SER A 10 -8.03 -13.29 8.57
CA SER A 10 -9.30 -13.52 9.28
C SER A 10 -10.31 -13.97 8.22
N PRO A 11 -11.13 -15.00 8.42
CA PRO A 11 -11.95 -15.56 7.35
C PRO A 11 -12.68 -14.48 6.52
N ALA A 12 -13.02 -13.35 7.16
CA ALA A 12 -13.53 -12.13 6.54
C ALA A 12 -12.63 -11.43 5.50
N SER A 13 -11.30 -11.40 5.65
CA SER A 13 -10.36 -10.77 4.71
C SER A 13 -10.06 -11.65 3.50
N GLN A 14 -10.09 -12.97 3.66
CA GLN A 14 -9.99 -13.91 2.55
C GLN A 14 -11.30 -13.95 1.74
N ASP A 15 -12.44 -14.03 2.43
CA ASP A 15 -13.78 -13.92 1.85
C ASP A 15 -13.99 -12.59 1.09
N LEU A 16 -13.43 -11.48 1.60
CA LEU A 16 -13.47 -10.19 0.92
C LEU A 16 -12.72 -10.21 -0.43
N ARG A 17 -11.50 -10.78 -0.48
CA ARG A 17 -10.73 -10.88 -1.73
C ARG A 17 -11.41 -11.78 -2.75
N GLU A 18 -12.00 -12.89 -2.32
CA GLU A 18 -12.79 -13.77 -3.17
C GLU A 18 -14.04 -13.08 -3.70
N THR A 19 -14.72 -12.30 -2.85
CA THR A 19 -15.88 -11.50 -3.22
C THR A 19 -15.53 -10.43 -4.26
N LEU A 20 -14.39 -9.76 -4.10
CA LEU A 20 -13.87 -8.80 -5.10
C LEU A 20 -13.55 -9.50 -6.42
N ARG A 21 -12.81 -10.62 -6.40
CA ARG A 21 -12.47 -11.39 -7.63
C ARG A 21 -13.71 -11.91 -8.36
N ALA A 22 -14.79 -12.18 -7.63
CA ALA A 22 -16.08 -12.56 -8.19
C ALA A 22 -16.92 -11.36 -8.67
N ALA A 23 -16.40 -10.14 -8.64
CA ALA A 23 -17.09 -8.89 -8.95
C ALA A 23 -18.41 -8.70 -8.18
N ARG A 24 -18.49 -9.23 -6.96
CA ARG A 24 -19.68 -9.14 -6.11
C ARG A 24 -19.66 -7.85 -5.27
N PRO A 25 -20.81 -7.21 -5.03
CA PRO A 25 -20.92 -6.06 -4.13
C PRO A 25 -20.40 -6.37 -2.73
N VAL A 26 -19.61 -5.46 -2.16
CA VAL A 26 -19.02 -5.65 -0.84
C VAL A 26 -18.80 -4.32 -0.11
N LEU A 27 -18.83 -4.34 1.22
CA LEU A 27 -18.40 -3.24 2.10
C LEU A 27 -17.12 -3.65 2.83
N TRP A 28 -16.03 -2.93 2.56
CA TRP A 28 -14.79 -2.99 3.33
C TRP A 28 -14.73 -1.83 4.33
N ILE A 29 -14.46 -2.15 5.60
CA ILE A 29 -14.24 -1.17 6.65
C ILE A 29 -12.74 -0.97 6.86
N ASN A 30 -12.29 0.28 6.88
CA ASN A 30 -10.89 0.60 7.08
C ASN A 30 -10.46 0.31 8.54
N PRO A 31 -9.56 -0.67 8.78
CA PRO A 31 -9.13 -0.97 10.13
C PRO A 31 -8.26 0.14 10.74
N LEU A 32 -7.62 0.96 9.90
CA LEU A 32 -6.66 2.01 10.28
C LEU A 32 -7.30 3.38 10.55
N GLN A 33 -8.63 3.51 10.42
CA GLN A 33 -9.31 4.78 10.67
C GLN A 33 -9.11 5.23 12.13
N ARG A 34 -8.79 6.52 12.29
CA ARG A 34 -8.68 7.20 13.58
C ARG A 34 -9.75 8.29 13.74
N LEU A 35 -10.50 8.24 14.83
CA LEU A 35 -11.47 9.28 15.22
C LEU A 35 -10.85 10.29 16.20
N GLU A 36 -9.68 10.83 15.85
CA GLU A 36 -8.94 11.82 16.64
C GLU A 36 -9.18 13.25 16.14
N ASP A 37 -8.75 14.28 16.87
CA ASP A 37 -8.83 15.65 16.36
C ASP A 37 -8.00 15.82 15.07
N PRO A 38 -8.43 16.66 14.12
CA PRO A 38 -7.77 16.77 12.82
C PRO A 38 -6.30 17.17 12.96
N GLN A 39 -5.42 16.40 12.30
CA GLN A 39 -3.97 16.64 12.27
C GLN A 39 -3.49 16.90 10.84
N PRO A 40 -2.34 17.58 10.65
CA PRO A 40 -1.64 17.59 9.38
C PRO A 40 -1.31 16.17 8.91
N VAL A 41 -1.37 15.95 7.59
CA VAL A 41 -1.12 14.64 6.97
C VAL A 41 0.13 14.72 6.10
N GLU A 42 1.09 13.82 6.32
CA GLU A 42 2.29 13.67 5.49
C GLU A 42 1.93 12.97 4.17
N VAL A 43 2.34 13.55 3.05
CA VAL A 43 2.08 13.09 1.68
C VAL A 43 3.34 13.07 0.81
N GLY A 44 4.49 13.49 1.33
CA GLY A 44 5.76 13.55 0.61
C GLY A 44 6.17 12.18 0.08
N HIS A 45 6.02 11.11 0.87
CA HIS A 45 6.34 9.76 0.42
C HIS A 45 5.51 9.32 -0.80
N ALA A 46 4.20 9.60 -0.80
CA ALA A 46 3.31 9.29 -1.92
C ALA A 46 3.60 10.13 -3.17
N LEU A 47 4.16 11.32 -2.99
CA LEU A 47 4.58 12.20 -4.07
C LEU A 47 6.02 11.92 -4.56
N GLY A 48 6.78 11.04 -3.89
CA GLY A 48 8.20 10.84 -4.17
C GLY A 48 9.06 12.07 -3.85
N THR A 49 8.64 12.88 -2.87
CA THR A 49 9.30 14.14 -2.47
C THR A 49 9.66 14.11 -0.97
N ALA A 50 10.63 14.94 -0.56
CA ALA A 50 11.00 15.05 0.85
C ALA A 50 9.86 15.67 1.69
N ALA A 51 9.54 15.04 2.83
CA ALA A 51 8.63 15.47 3.90
C ALA A 51 7.67 16.64 3.54
N ARG A 52 6.53 16.34 2.91
CA ARG A 52 5.48 17.32 2.60
C ARG A 52 4.25 17.01 3.43
N THR A 53 3.78 17.96 4.23
CA THR A 53 2.52 17.83 4.98
C THR A 53 1.45 18.75 4.42
N ILE A 54 0.19 18.31 4.49
CA ILE A 54 -1.01 19.10 4.14
C ILE A 54 -1.90 19.28 5.38
N SER A 55 -2.58 20.42 5.46
CA SER A 55 -3.31 20.84 6.66
C SER A 55 -4.53 21.71 6.31
N LEU A 56 -5.28 22.14 7.33
CA LEU A 56 -6.35 23.14 7.17
C LEU A 56 -5.85 24.46 6.55
N ALA A 57 -4.59 24.85 6.78
CA ALA A 57 -4.02 26.05 6.18
C ALA A 57 -3.91 25.95 4.66
N ASP A 58 -3.56 24.76 4.14
CA ASP A 58 -3.50 24.52 2.70
C ASP A 58 -4.90 24.56 2.06
N ILE A 59 -5.92 24.07 2.78
CA ILE A 59 -7.33 24.17 2.35
C ILE A 59 -7.77 25.63 2.28
N GLN A 60 -7.43 26.42 3.31
CA GLN A 60 -7.75 27.85 3.34
C GLN A 60 -7.06 28.59 2.20
N ALA A 61 -5.79 28.28 1.91
CA ALA A 61 -5.06 28.87 0.79
C ALA A 61 -5.74 28.60 -0.57
N SER A 62 -6.29 27.39 -0.76
CA SER A 62 -7.10 27.05 -1.95
C SER A 62 -8.40 27.85 -2.02
N GLN A 63 -9.11 28.04 -0.91
CA GLN A 63 -10.30 28.88 -0.86
C GLN A 63 -9.97 30.35 -1.14
N ASP A 64 -8.91 30.87 -0.53
CA ASP A 64 -8.47 32.25 -0.73
C ASP A 64 -8.13 32.50 -2.20
N ARG A 65 -7.59 31.49 -2.90
CA ARG A 65 -7.34 31.57 -4.34
C ARG A 65 -8.65 31.68 -5.12
N PHE A 66 -9.64 30.83 -4.85
CA PHE A 66 -10.96 30.98 -5.47
C PHE A 66 -11.54 32.38 -5.24
N ASP A 67 -11.40 32.92 -4.02
CA ASP A 67 -11.90 34.26 -3.68
C ASP A 67 -11.18 35.36 -4.46
N ARG A 68 -9.85 35.28 -4.62
CA ARG A 68 -9.09 36.21 -5.48
C ARG A 68 -9.53 36.15 -6.94
N PHE A 69 -9.82 34.95 -7.45
CA PHE A 69 -10.26 34.76 -8.82
C PHE A 69 -11.74 35.04 -9.05
N ALA A 70 -12.57 35.12 -8.01
CA ALA A 70 -14.03 35.26 -8.16
C ALA A 70 -14.45 36.45 -9.05
N PRO A 71 -13.90 37.68 -8.92
CA PRO A 71 -14.24 38.79 -9.82
C PRO A 71 -13.91 38.52 -11.30
N LEU A 72 -12.81 37.81 -11.57
CA LEU A 72 -12.45 37.39 -12.91
C LEU A 72 -13.41 36.30 -13.42
N LEU A 73 -13.71 35.30 -12.59
CA LEU A 73 -14.61 34.20 -12.95
C LEU A 73 -16.02 34.71 -13.28
N ALA A 74 -16.54 35.70 -12.55
CA ALA A 74 -17.81 36.36 -12.87
C ALA A 74 -17.80 37.07 -14.24
N ARG A 75 -16.63 37.59 -14.66
CA ARG A 75 -16.44 38.21 -15.99
C ARG A 75 -16.32 37.15 -17.09
N LEU A 76 -15.63 36.05 -16.83
CA LEU A 76 -15.36 35.00 -17.82
C LEU A 76 -16.56 34.07 -18.04
N PHE A 77 -17.38 33.85 -17.01
CA PHE A 77 -18.50 32.93 -17.04
C PHE A 77 -19.78 33.65 -16.59
N PRO A 78 -20.68 34.01 -17.52
CA PRO A 78 -21.92 34.71 -17.20
C PRO A 78 -22.79 33.97 -16.17
N GLU A 79 -22.78 32.64 -16.16
CA GLU A 79 -23.51 31.83 -15.17
C GLU A 79 -23.02 32.03 -13.72
N LEU A 80 -21.85 32.63 -13.50
CA LEU A 80 -21.31 32.95 -12.18
C LEU A 80 -21.62 34.39 -11.73
N ALA A 81 -22.31 35.19 -12.54
CA ALA A 81 -22.59 36.59 -12.20
C ALA A 81 -23.41 36.71 -10.90
N GLU A 82 -24.47 35.91 -10.75
CA GLU A 82 -25.33 35.94 -9.56
C GLU A 82 -24.62 35.45 -8.28
N SER A 83 -23.67 34.53 -8.43
CA SER A 83 -22.87 34.02 -7.32
C SER A 83 -21.66 34.90 -6.99
N ASN A 84 -21.48 36.03 -7.70
CA ASN A 84 -20.30 36.90 -7.66
C ASN A 84 -19.00 36.11 -7.92
N GLY A 85 -19.02 35.20 -8.89
CA GLY A 85 -17.84 34.43 -9.28
C GLY A 85 -17.59 33.17 -8.47
N ARG A 86 -18.41 32.89 -7.46
CA ARG A 86 -18.24 31.70 -6.60
C ARG A 86 -18.75 30.44 -7.31
N ILE A 87 -17.90 29.42 -7.34
CA ILE A 87 -18.22 28.09 -7.86
C ILE A 87 -18.64 27.24 -6.67
N GLU A 88 -19.96 27.10 -6.46
CA GLU A 88 -20.53 26.33 -5.35
C GLU A 88 -21.82 25.64 -5.80
N SER A 89 -22.13 24.49 -5.19
CA SER A 89 -23.36 23.74 -5.41
C SER A 89 -24.28 23.81 -4.19
N GLU A 90 -25.56 23.57 -4.39
CA GLU A 90 -26.53 23.52 -3.30
C GLU A 90 -26.42 22.24 -2.46
N LEU A 91 -26.89 22.35 -1.22
CA LEU A 91 -27.09 21.24 -0.29
C LEU A 91 -28.59 21.07 -0.09
N LEU A 92 -29.14 19.95 -0.56
CA LEU A 92 -30.57 19.68 -0.55
C LEU A 92 -30.93 18.63 0.50
N GLU A 93 -31.89 18.93 1.39
CA GLU A 93 -32.48 17.92 2.27
C GLU A 93 -33.58 17.16 1.53
N THR A 94 -33.51 15.83 1.53
CA THR A 94 -34.39 14.97 0.69
C THR A 94 -34.98 13.79 1.48
N PRO A 95 -36.00 13.99 2.32
CA PRO A 95 -36.61 12.89 3.08
C PRO A 95 -37.21 11.79 2.19
N ALA A 96 -37.74 12.15 1.02
CA ALA A 96 -38.30 11.20 0.05
C ALA A 96 -37.26 10.18 -0.46
N LEU A 97 -35.98 10.56 -0.50
CA LEU A 97 -34.91 9.68 -0.94
C LEU A 97 -34.67 8.53 0.04
N ALA A 98 -34.86 8.75 1.35
CA ALA A 98 -34.65 7.74 2.40
C ALA A 98 -35.47 6.46 2.13
N ALA A 99 -36.73 6.65 1.74
CA ALA A 99 -37.64 5.56 1.39
C ALA A 99 -37.22 4.87 0.08
N ALA A 100 -36.76 5.64 -0.91
CA ALA A 100 -36.38 5.13 -2.22
C ALA A 100 -35.13 4.23 -2.18
N VAL A 101 -34.21 4.47 -1.24
CA VAL A 101 -32.97 3.68 -1.08
C VAL A 101 -32.99 2.68 0.07
N GLY A 102 -34.16 2.45 0.69
CA GLY A 102 -34.35 1.34 1.63
C GLY A 102 -33.84 1.56 3.06
N THR A 103 -33.66 2.81 3.49
CA THR A 103 -33.16 3.13 4.86
C THR A 103 -34.27 3.32 5.91
N GLY A 104 -35.49 3.61 5.46
CA GLY A 104 -36.63 3.88 6.34
C GLY A 104 -36.48 5.15 7.19
N ALA A 105 -37.45 5.40 8.09
CA ALA A 105 -37.43 6.57 8.98
C ALA A 105 -36.44 6.47 10.15
N ALA A 106 -35.87 5.28 10.40
CA ALA A 106 -34.97 5.01 11.52
C ALA A 106 -33.51 5.44 11.27
N GLY A 107 -33.17 5.78 10.01
CA GLY A 107 -31.80 6.11 9.58
C GLY A 107 -31.40 7.59 9.70
N GLY A 108 -32.20 8.47 10.29
CA GLY A 108 -31.85 9.89 10.42
C GLY A 108 -32.13 10.74 9.16
N ARG A 109 -31.40 11.85 9.01
CA ARG A 109 -31.62 12.86 7.95
C ARG A 109 -30.91 12.46 6.66
N MET A 110 -31.57 12.61 5.51
CA MET A 110 -30.97 12.41 4.19
C MET A 110 -30.75 13.74 3.49
N MET A 111 -29.53 13.95 2.97
CA MET A 111 -29.15 15.14 2.22
C MET A 111 -28.35 14.78 0.97
N VAL A 112 -28.39 15.65 -0.04
CA VAL A 112 -27.64 15.53 -1.29
C VAL A 112 -26.80 16.78 -1.50
N LYS A 113 -25.48 16.62 -1.67
CA LYS A 113 -24.60 17.68 -2.17
C LYS A 113 -24.58 17.63 -3.69
N GLN A 114 -25.04 18.70 -4.34
CA GLN A 114 -25.41 18.71 -5.76
C GLN A 114 -24.25 19.11 -6.70
N ASP A 115 -23.09 18.48 -6.54
CA ASP A 115 -21.93 18.80 -7.39
C ASP A 115 -22.14 18.44 -8.88
N HIS A 116 -23.15 17.63 -9.19
CA HIS A 116 -23.62 17.40 -10.56
C HIS A 116 -24.13 18.66 -11.27
N LEU A 117 -24.45 19.73 -10.54
CA LEU A 117 -24.92 21.02 -11.05
C LEU A 117 -23.89 22.14 -10.95
N LEU A 118 -22.65 21.85 -10.56
CA LEU A 118 -21.65 22.91 -10.42
C LEU A 118 -21.51 23.70 -11.73
N PRO A 119 -21.50 25.05 -11.66
CA PRO A 119 -21.36 25.89 -12.84
C PRO A 119 -20.01 25.66 -13.53
N VAL A 120 -19.87 26.15 -14.76
CA VAL A 120 -18.68 26.00 -15.62
C VAL A 120 -18.48 24.58 -16.17
N ALA A 121 -18.39 23.56 -15.30
CA ALA A 121 -18.04 22.20 -15.70
C ALA A 121 -19.12 21.12 -15.43
N GLY A 122 -20.25 21.47 -14.80
CA GLY A 122 -21.40 20.56 -14.64
C GLY A 122 -21.10 19.30 -13.84
N SER A 123 -20.10 19.36 -12.96
CA SER A 123 -19.59 18.21 -12.22
C SER A 123 -18.69 18.66 -11.07
N ILE A 124 -18.40 17.73 -10.16
CA ILE A 124 -17.41 17.86 -9.07
C ILE A 124 -16.06 18.40 -9.55
N LYS A 125 -15.69 18.13 -10.81
CA LYS A 125 -14.40 18.51 -11.40
C LYS A 125 -14.24 20.03 -11.50
N ALA A 126 -15.34 20.80 -11.49
CA ALA A 126 -15.33 22.27 -11.39
C ALA A 126 -14.66 22.80 -10.11
N ARG A 127 -14.38 21.94 -9.12
CA ARG A 127 -13.60 22.28 -7.94
C ARG A 127 -12.11 22.14 -8.22
N GLY A 128 -11.54 20.97 -7.96
CA GLY A 128 -10.10 20.72 -8.13
C GLY A 128 -9.57 21.05 -9.51
N GLY A 129 -10.26 20.62 -10.58
CA GLY A 129 -9.82 20.85 -11.96
C GLY A 129 -9.71 22.33 -12.33
N ILE A 130 -10.64 23.17 -11.86
CA ILE A 130 -10.55 24.61 -12.05
C ILE A 130 -9.42 25.18 -11.18
N HIS A 131 -9.40 24.82 -9.89
CA HIS A 131 -8.38 25.29 -8.95
C HIS A 131 -6.95 25.09 -9.48
N GLU A 132 -6.64 23.93 -10.05
CA GLU A 132 -5.33 23.62 -10.65
C GLU A 132 -4.92 24.62 -11.72
N VAL A 133 -5.83 24.92 -12.64
CA VAL A 133 -5.54 25.88 -13.72
C VAL A 133 -5.44 27.30 -13.16
N LEU A 134 -6.24 27.66 -12.17
CA LEU A 134 -6.14 28.96 -11.50
C LEU A 134 -4.80 29.13 -10.79
N GLU A 135 -4.34 28.12 -10.06
CA GLU A 135 -3.04 28.14 -9.38
C GLU A 135 -1.88 28.25 -10.38
N HIS A 136 -1.94 27.50 -11.47
CA HIS A 136 -0.94 27.61 -12.54
C HIS A 136 -0.93 29.00 -13.18
N ALA A 137 -2.11 29.55 -13.50
CA ALA A 137 -2.26 30.87 -14.10
C ALA A 137 -1.77 31.99 -13.17
N GLU A 138 -2.11 31.93 -11.89
CA GLU A 138 -1.65 32.86 -10.84
C GLU A 138 -0.12 32.86 -10.76
N ALA A 139 0.49 31.68 -10.67
CA ALA A 139 1.93 31.53 -10.58
C ALA A 139 2.65 32.09 -11.82
N LEU A 140 2.13 31.83 -13.02
CA LEU A 140 2.68 32.38 -14.26
C LEU A 140 2.55 33.90 -14.33
N ALA A 141 1.37 34.43 -14.01
CA ALA A 141 1.11 35.87 -14.10
C ALA A 141 1.92 36.68 -13.09
N LEU A 142 2.10 36.17 -11.86
CA LEU A 142 2.97 36.77 -10.85
C LEU A 142 4.43 36.77 -11.31
N ARG A 143 4.94 35.64 -11.83
CA ARG A 143 6.32 35.55 -12.35
C ARG A 143 6.58 36.49 -13.53
N ALA A 144 5.57 36.69 -14.39
CA ALA A 144 5.65 37.59 -15.53
C ALA A 144 5.40 39.06 -15.16
N GLY A 145 5.04 39.36 -13.91
CA GLY A 145 4.70 40.71 -13.47
C GLY A 145 3.40 41.27 -14.07
N LEU A 146 2.49 40.39 -14.52
CA LEU A 146 1.18 40.78 -15.06
C LEU A 146 0.20 41.18 -13.95
N ILE A 147 0.43 40.67 -12.74
CA ILE A 147 -0.28 41.00 -11.50
C ILE A 147 0.71 40.99 -10.33
N GLN A 148 0.34 41.63 -9.23
CA GLN A 148 1.02 41.60 -7.93
C GLN A 148 0.08 41.07 -6.82
N PRO A 149 0.61 40.60 -5.68
CA PRO A 149 -0.23 40.21 -4.55
C PRO A 149 -1.14 41.35 -4.10
N GLY A 150 -2.46 41.12 -4.07
CA GLY A 150 -3.47 42.10 -3.72
C GLY A 150 -4.11 42.84 -4.91
N ASP A 151 -3.61 42.64 -6.13
CA ASP A 151 -4.24 43.16 -7.33
C ASP A 151 -5.61 42.55 -7.61
N ASP A 152 -6.39 43.24 -8.43
CA ASP A 152 -7.65 42.75 -8.98
C ASP A 152 -7.41 41.80 -10.15
N TYR A 153 -7.83 40.54 -10.00
CA TYR A 153 -7.53 39.50 -10.99
C TYR A 153 -8.32 39.65 -12.29
N ARG A 154 -9.26 40.60 -12.38
CA ARG A 154 -9.86 41.01 -13.67
C ARG A 154 -8.82 41.48 -14.69
N LEU A 155 -7.63 41.91 -14.23
CA LEU A 155 -6.48 42.23 -15.09
C LEU A 155 -6.03 41.05 -15.96
N LEU A 156 -6.26 39.81 -15.53
CA LEU A 156 -5.90 38.60 -16.29
C LEU A 156 -6.79 38.39 -17.54
N ALA A 157 -7.91 39.11 -17.65
CA ALA A 157 -8.72 39.13 -18.87
C ALA A 157 -8.29 40.21 -19.88
N GLU A 158 -7.32 41.08 -19.53
CA GLU A 158 -6.88 42.16 -20.40
C GLU A 158 -5.97 41.66 -21.54
N PRO A 159 -5.88 42.38 -22.68
CA PRO A 159 -5.19 41.89 -23.88
C PRO A 159 -3.75 41.42 -23.66
N ALA A 160 -3.00 42.10 -22.77
CA ALA A 160 -1.61 41.71 -22.47
C ALA A 160 -1.51 40.35 -21.78
N ALA A 161 -2.36 40.10 -20.77
CA ALA A 161 -2.41 38.81 -20.08
C ALA A 161 -2.94 37.70 -21.00
N ARG A 162 -3.96 37.99 -21.81
CA ARG A 162 -4.49 37.06 -22.83
C ARG A 162 -3.43 36.65 -23.84
N ALA A 163 -2.67 37.61 -24.37
CA ALA A 163 -1.59 37.34 -25.31
C ALA A 163 -0.45 36.54 -24.66
N PHE A 164 -0.19 36.76 -23.37
CA PHE A 164 0.78 35.98 -22.61
C PHE A 164 0.32 34.52 -22.44
N PHE A 165 -0.89 34.28 -21.93
CA PHE A 165 -1.41 32.92 -21.73
C PHE A 165 -1.55 32.15 -23.04
N ALA A 166 -1.83 32.81 -24.16
CA ALA A 166 -1.91 32.17 -25.49
C ALA A 166 -0.59 31.54 -25.98
N ARG A 167 0.54 31.85 -25.32
CA ARG A 167 1.85 31.22 -25.57
C ARG A 167 2.09 29.96 -24.73
N HIS A 168 1.26 29.73 -23.72
CA HIS A 168 1.35 28.59 -22.81
C HIS A 168 0.25 27.58 -23.13
N SER A 169 0.50 26.31 -22.85
CA SER A 169 -0.47 25.24 -23.05
C SER A 169 -0.82 24.53 -21.74
N VAL A 170 -2.06 24.05 -21.66
CA VAL A 170 -2.54 23.22 -20.55
C VAL A 170 -3.14 21.96 -21.16
N ALA A 171 -2.57 20.82 -20.77
CA ALA A 171 -2.93 19.51 -21.30
C ALA A 171 -3.46 18.60 -20.18
N VAL A 172 -4.39 17.71 -20.50
CA VAL A 172 -4.87 16.67 -19.59
C VAL A 172 -5.27 15.41 -20.36
N GLY A 173 -4.97 14.23 -19.82
CA GLY A 173 -5.56 12.98 -20.28
C GLY A 173 -6.84 12.67 -19.50
N SER A 174 -7.99 12.61 -20.18
CA SER A 174 -9.29 12.36 -19.52
C SER A 174 -10.37 12.02 -20.55
N THR A 175 -11.05 10.90 -20.39
CA THR A 175 -12.30 10.59 -21.13
C THR A 175 -13.57 11.12 -20.45
N GLY A 176 -13.42 11.64 -19.22
CA GLY A 176 -14.52 12.10 -18.35
C GLY A 176 -14.60 13.61 -18.16
N ASN A 177 -15.25 14.00 -17.06
CA ASN A 177 -15.55 15.40 -16.72
C ASN A 177 -14.32 16.24 -16.35
N LEU A 178 -13.16 15.62 -16.06
CA LEU A 178 -11.94 16.34 -15.71
C LEU A 178 -11.40 17.14 -16.90
N GLY A 179 -11.33 16.48 -18.07
CA GLY A 179 -10.96 17.13 -19.33
C GLY A 179 -11.86 18.30 -19.68
N LEU A 180 -13.17 18.17 -19.46
CA LEU A 180 -14.12 19.27 -19.66
C LEU A 180 -13.83 20.45 -18.73
N SER A 181 -13.60 20.18 -17.44
CA SER A 181 -13.33 21.23 -16.47
C SER A 181 -12.05 22.01 -16.79
N ILE A 182 -10.94 21.31 -17.02
CA ILE A 182 -9.63 21.92 -17.29
C ILE A 182 -9.65 22.64 -18.64
N GLY A 183 -10.19 22.00 -19.67
CA GLY A 183 -10.25 22.59 -21.01
C GLY A 183 -11.04 23.89 -21.04
N VAL A 184 -12.21 23.92 -20.38
CA VAL A 184 -13.07 25.11 -20.34
C VAL A 184 -12.39 26.27 -19.61
N ILE A 185 -11.82 26.06 -18.42
CA ILE A 185 -11.16 27.14 -17.69
C ILE A 185 -9.86 27.61 -18.37
N ALA A 186 -9.05 26.68 -18.91
CA ALA A 186 -7.80 27.01 -19.58
C ALA A 186 -8.07 27.87 -20.84
N SER A 187 -9.03 27.45 -21.67
CA SER A 187 -9.49 28.22 -22.84
C SER A 187 -10.07 29.58 -22.43
N ALA A 188 -10.87 29.62 -21.36
CA ALA A 188 -11.46 30.85 -20.85
C ALA A 188 -10.42 31.85 -20.31
N LEU A 189 -9.28 31.39 -19.79
CA LEU A 189 -8.16 32.25 -19.38
C LEU A 189 -7.26 32.64 -20.57
N GLY A 190 -7.28 31.86 -21.65
CA GLY A 190 -6.58 32.14 -22.91
C GLY A 190 -5.39 31.23 -23.19
N PHE A 191 -5.24 30.14 -22.45
CA PHE A 191 -4.25 29.11 -22.75
C PHE A 191 -4.60 28.30 -24.00
N GLN A 192 -3.59 27.67 -24.59
CA GLN A 192 -3.79 26.58 -25.55
C GLN A 192 -4.19 25.32 -24.78
N ALA A 193 -5.49 25.00 -24.77
CA ALA A 193 -6.00 23.85 -24.02
C ALA A 193 -6.06 22.60 -24.91
N SER A 194 -5.47 21.50 -24.46
CA SER A 194 -5.62 20.18 -25.09
C SER A 194 -6.15 19.13 -24.13
N VAL A 195 -7.04 18.27 -24.64
CA VAL A 195 -7.58 17.12 -23.90
C VAL A 195 -7.31 15.87 -24.71
N HIS A 196 -6.53 14.96 -24.13
CA HIS A 196 -6.18 13.67 -24.71
C HIS A 196 -7.24 12.66 -24.30
N MET A 197 -7.92 12.06 -25.28
CA MET A 197 -9.03 11.12 -25.08
C MET A 197 -8.79 9.85 -25.88
N SER A 198 -9.27 8.70 -25.39
CA SER A 198 -9.34 7.49 -26.21
C SER A 198 -10.40 7.66 -27.33
N SER A 199 -10.22 6.91 -28.43
CA SER A 199 -11.20 6.84 -29.51
C SER A 199 -12.61 6.47 -29.02
N ASP A 200 -12.70 5.67 -27.95
CA ASP A 200 -13.95 5.13 -27.41
C ASP A 200 -14.75 6.13 -26.55
N ALA A 201 -14.20 7.32 -26.29
CA ALA A 201 -14.92 8.35 -25.54
C ALA A 201 -16.18 8.82 -26.30
N LYS A 202 -17.27 9.05 -25.56
CA LYS A 202 -18.58 9.46 -26.11
C LYS A 202 -18.45 10.73 -26.96
N ALA A 203 -18.98 10.70 -28.18
CA ALA A 203 -18.85 11.77 -29.18
C ALA A 203 -19.29 13.15 -28.65
N TRP A 204 -20.40 13.21 -27.91
CA TRP A 204 -20.92 14.48 -27.37
C TRP A 204 -19.95 15.20 -26.42
N LYS A 205 -19.07 14.47 -25.73
CA LYS A 205 -18.04 15.07 -24.86
C LYS A 205 -16.95 15.73 -25.70
N LYS A 206 -16.51 15.05 -26.76
CA LYS A 206 -15.52 15.57 -27.73
C LYS A 206 -16.05 16.83 -28.41
N ASP A 207 -17.30 16.80 -28.87
CA ASP A 207 -17.92 17.93 -29.56
C ASP A 207 -18.07 19.14 -28.64
N ARG A 208 -18.44 18.93 -27.37
CA ARG A 208 -18.54 20.01 -26.38
C ARG A 208 -17.19 20.67 -26.09
N LEU A 209 -16.13 19.89 -25.96
CA LEU A 209 -14.77 20.41 -25.80
C LEU A 209 -14.35 21.27 -27.00
N ARG A 210 -14.57 20.76 -28.22
CA ARG A 210 -14.28 21.49 -29.47
C ARG A 210 -15.06 22.80 -29.57
N GLN A 211 -16.35 22.80 -29.22
CA GLN A 211 -17.19 24.01 -29.20
C GLN A 211 -16.68 25.08 -28.22
N ARG A 212 -15.90 24.70 -27.21
CA ARG A 212 -15.29 25.60 -26.22
C ARG A 212 -13.83 25.95 -26.56
N GLY A 213 -13.39 25.67 -27.79
CA GLY A 213 -12.05 26.01 -28.28
C GLY A 213 -10.94 25.12 -27.75
N VAL A 214 -11.27 23.93 -27.23
CA VAL A 214 -10.29 22.96 -26.74
C VAL A 214 -9.87 22.03 -27.86
N THR A 215 -8.58 21.80 -28.00
CA THR A 215 -8.02 20.80 -28.91
C THR A 215 -8.24 19.40 -28.34
N VAL A 216 -9.09 18.60 -28.98
CA VAL A 216 -9.29 17.19 -28.60
C VAL A 216 -8.33 16.33 -29.41
N VAL A 217 -7.39 15.67 -28.72
CA VAL A 217 -6.43 14.74 -29.32
C VAL A 217 -6.93 13.32 -29.06
N GLU A 218 -7.25 12.61 -30.13
CA GLU A 218 -7.76 11.23 -30.05
C GLU A 218 -6.62 10.23 -30.25
N HIS A 219 -6.55 9.23 -29.37
CA HIS A 219 -5.54 8.18 -29.42
C HIS A 219 -6.21 6.84 -29.74
N GLU A 220 -5.61 6.07 -30.66
CA GLU A 220 -5.95 4.66 -30.86
C GLU A 220 -5.35 3.85 -29.70
N GLY A 221 -6.19 3.19 -28.90
CA GLY A 221 -5.78 2.45 -27.70
C GLY A 221 -6.61 2.79 -26.46
N ASP A 222 -6.20 2.24 -25.31
CA ASP A 222 -6.89 2.46 -24.02
C ASP A 222 -6.59 3.85 -23.40
N TYR A 223 -7.34 4.17 -22.34
CA TYR A 223 -7.22 5.43 -21.60
C TYR A 223 -5.79 5.70 -21.09
N ALA A 224 -5.09 4.68 -20.57
CA ALA A 224 -3.78 4.83 -19.97
C ALA A 224 -2.73 5.26 -21.02
N GLN A 225 -2.83 4.73 -22.24
CA GLN A 225 -1.99 5.14 -23.36
C GLN A 225 -2.23 6.61 -23.75
N ALA A 226 -3.49 7.05 -23.80
CA ALA A 226 -3.82 8.45 -24.11
C ALA A 226 -3.24 9.44 -23.09
N VAL A 227 -3.28 9.08 -21.79
CA VAL A 227 -2.68 9.86 -20.69
C VAL A 227 -1.15 9.89 -20.83
N ALA A 228 -0.51 8.74 -21.03
CA ALA A 228 0.94 8.62 -21.16
C ALA A 228 1.48 9.46 -22.33
N GLN A 229 0.80 9.41 -23.48
CA GLN A 229 1.16 10.22 -24.65
C GLN A 229 0.95 11.71 -24.41
N GLY A 230 -0.16 12.12 -23.78
CA GLY A 230 -0.38 13.51 -23.40
C GLY A 230 0.68 14.05 -22.44
N ARG A 231 1.09 13.22 -21.47
CA ARG A 231 2.16 13.56 -20.52
C ARG A 231 3.51 13.72 -21.22
N ALA A 232 3.88 12.79 -22.11
CA ALA A 232 5.11 12.86 -22.87
C ALA A 232 5.16 14.10 -23.78
N GLN A 233 4.05 14.43 -24.42
CA GLN A 233 3.95 15.64 -25.25
C GLN A 233 4.13 16.92 -24.44
N ALA A 234 3.49 17.03 -23.28
CA ALA A 234 3.62 18.19 -22.42
C ALA A 234 5.03 18.30 -21.80
N GLN A 235 5.68 17.18 -21.45
CA GLN A 235 7.06 17.18 -20.94
C GLN A 235 8.08 17.70 -21.97
N ALA A 236 7.78 17.60 -23.27
CA ALA A 236 8.64 18.09 -24.34
C ALA A 236 8.53 19.61 -24.58
N ASP A 237 7.50 20.27 -24.04
CA ASP A 237 7.27 21.71 -24.19
C ASP A 237 7.42 22.43 -22.83
N PRO A 238 8.44 23.29 -22.64
CA PRO A 238 8.65 24.01 -21.38
C PRO A 238 7.54 25.02 -21.05
N LEU A 239 6.64 25.33 -21.99
CA LEU A 239 5.49 26.20 -21.80
C LEU A 239 4.19 25.41 -21.55
N ALA A 240 4.25 24.08 -21.53
CA ALA A 240 3.12 23.21 -21.28
C ALA A 240 2.99 22.81 -19.80
N HIS A 241 1.76 22.81 -19.30
CA HIS A 241 1.40 22.24 -17.99
C HIS A 241 0.52 21.01 -18.21
N PHE A 242 1.00 19.85 -17.77
CA PHE A 242 0.19 18.63 -17.77
C PHE A 242 -0.51 18.46 -16.42
N VAL A 243 -1.83 18.36 -16.43
CA VAL A 243 -2.60 18.09 -15.23
C VAL A 243 -2.64 16.60 -14.98
N ASP A 244 -2.00 16.18 -13.88
CA ASP A 244 -1.86 14.80 -13.44
C ASP A 244 -2.80 14.50 -12.28
N ASP A 245 -3.91 13.81 -12.56
CA ASP A 245 -4.94 13.53 -11.56
C ASP A 245 -4.56 12.44 -10.55
N GLU A 246 -3.50 11.68 -10.83
CA GLU A 246 -2.95 10.69 -9.92
C GLU A 246 -2.04 11.31 -8.85
N ARG A 247 -1.45 12.49 -9.13
CA ARG A 247 -0.37 13.06 -8.30
C ARG A 247 -0.52 14.54 -7.94
N SER A 248 -1.48 15.28 -8.50
CA SER A 248 -1.61 16.71 -8.21
C SER A 248 -2.17 16.97 -6.81
N LEU A 249 -1.35 17.62 -5.99
CA LEU A 249 -1.78 18.14 -4.69
C LEU A 249 -2.76 19.31 -4.83
N SER A 250 -2.59 20.14 -5.85
CA SER A 250 -3.44 21.30 -6.09
C SER A 250 -4.86 20.90 -6.49
N LEU A 251 -5.02 19.86 -7.33
CA LEU A 251 -6.32 19.25 -7.60
C LEU A 251 -6.98 18.81 -6.28
N LEU A 252 -6.27 18.02 -5.47
CA LEU A 252 -6.77 17.49 -4.20
C LEU A 252 -7.23 18.61 -3.24
N LEU A 253 -6.40 19.65 -3.06
CA LEU A 253 -6.72 20.78 -2.18
C LEU A 253 -7.86 21.65 -2.72
N GLY A 254 -7.97 21.80 -4.04
CA GLY A 254 -9.11 22.45 -4.67
C GLY A 254 -10.44 21.72 -4.42
N TYR A 255 -10.43 20.38 -4.36
CA TYR A 255 -11.59 19.61 -3.90
C TYR A 255 -11.85 19.78 -2.40
N ALA A 256 -10.79 19.82 -1.57
CA ALA A 256 -10.90 19.97 -0.13
C ALA A 256 -11.55 21.29 0.32
N ALA A 257 -11.37 22.37 -0.45
CA ALA A 257 -12.01 23.66 -0.19
C ALA A 257 -13.54 23.58 -0.12
N ALA A 258 -14.17 22.59 -0.77
CA ALA A 258 -15.62 22.35 -0.70
C ALA A 258 -16.16 22.19 0.73
N ALA A 259 -15.33 21.69 1.64
CA ALA A 259 -15.72 21.46 3.03
C ALA A 259 -16.04 22.75 3.78
N LEU A 260 -15.40 23.87 3.43
CA LEU A 260 -15.69 25.18 4.03
C LEU A 260 -17.10 25.65 3.65
N GLY A 261 -17.47 25.49 2.37
CA GLY A 261 -18.81 25.75 1.87
C GLY A 261 -19.86 24.83 2.48
N LEU A 262 -19.55 23.53 2.59
CA LEU A 262 -20.43 22.57 3.25
C LEU A 262 -20.68 22.91 4.72
N ARG A 263 -19.64 23.27 5.49
CA ARG A 263 -19.80 23.69 6.90
C ARG A 263 -20.76 24.86 7.03
N ARG A 264 -20.63 25.87 6.15
CA ARG A 264 -21.54 27.01 6.11
C ARG A 264 -22.97 26.55 5.81
N GLN A 265 -23.18 25.73 4.78
CA GLN A 265 -24.51 25.25 4.39
C GLN A 265 -25.19 24.41 5.48
N LEU A 266 -24.42 23.54 6.16
CA LEU A 266 -24.92 22.77 7.31
C LEU A 266 -25.36 23.70 8.43
N ALA A 267 -24.55 24.72 8.76
CA ALA A 267 -24.90 25.70 9.79
C ALA A 267 -26.14 26.53 9.40
N GLU A 268 -26.25 26.98 8.15
CA GLU A 268 -27.41 27.70 7.62
C GLU A 268 -28.70 26.87 7.69
N GLN A 269 -28.60 25.55 7.53
CA GLN A 269 -29.72 24.60 7.64
C GLN A 269 -29.90 24.03 9.06
N GLY A 270 -29.16 24.54 10.05
CA GLY A 270 -29.26 24.12 11.45
C GLY A 270 -28.82 22.67 11.72
N VAL A 271 -27.97 22.11 10.85
CA VAL A 271 -27.41 20.76 11.01
C VAL A 271 -26.16 20.83 11.87
N THR A 272 -26.21 20.17 13.03
CA THR A 272 -25.06 20.03 13.95
C THR A 272 -24.28 18.76 13.61
N VAL A 273 -22.96 18.81 13.72
CA VAL A 273 -22.07 17.65 13.59
C VAL A 273 -21.29 17.49 14.89
N ASP A 274 -21.66 16.49 15.69
CA ASP A 274 -21.01 16.15 16.96
C ASP A 274 -21.21 14.65 17.27
N ALA A 275 -20.71 14.17 18.41
CA ALA A 275 -20.83 12.76 18.82
C ALA A 275 -22.29 12.25 18.89
N ARG A 276 -23.27 13.13 19.11
CA ARG A 276 -24.71 12.79 19.17
C ARG A 276 -25.43 12.99 17.83
N HIS A 277 -24.79 13.67 16.88
CA HIS A 277 -25.31 14.00 15.55
C HIS A 277 -24.22 13.67 14.51
N PRO A 278 -23.88 12.39 14.31
CA PRO A 278 -22.81 12.02 13.39
C PRO A 278 -23.20 12.35 11.94
N LEU A 279 -22.23 12.79 11.16
CA LEU A 279 -22.37 13.02 9.72
C LEU A 279 -21.71 11.86 8.97
N PHE A 280 -22.47 11.17 8.13
CA PHE A 280 -21.97 10.16 7.20
C PHE A 280 -21.98 10.71 5.78
N VAL A 281 -20.86 10.60 5.07
CA VAL A 281 -20.70 11.17 3.73
C VAL A 281 -20.28 10.08 2.76
N TYR A 282 -21.03 9.95 1.66
CA TYR A 282 -20.84 8.89 0.66
C TYR A 282 -20.39 9.50 -0.66
N LEU A 283 -19.18 9.14 -1.08
CA LEU A 283 -18.45 9.82 -2.16
C LEU A 283 -18.17 8.83 -3.31
N PRO A 284 -18.73 9.04 -4.52
CA PRO A 284 -18.32 8.30 -5.70
C PRO A 284 -16.81 8.42 -5.95
N CYS A 285 -16.16 7.30 -6.23
CA CYS A 285 -14.71 7.20 -6.32
C CYS A 285 -14.25 6.53 -7.63
N GLY A 286 -13.42 7.25 -8.39
CA GLY A 286 -12.59 6.70 -9.45
C GLY A 286 -11.14 6.63 -8.94
N VAL A 287 -10.22 7.41 -9.53
CA VAL A 287 -8.80 7.47 -9.12
C VAL A 287 -8.59 7.91 -7.65
N GLY A 288 -9.59 8.51 -7.01
CA GLY A 288 -9.57 8.86 -5.58
C GLY A 288 -9.27 10.32 -5.25
N GLY A 289 -8.68 11.12 -6.14
CA GLY A 289 -8.28 12.51 -5.82
C GLY A 289 -9.43 13.42 -5.37
N ALA A 290 -10.56 13.42 -6.08
CA ALA A 290 -11.73 14.21 -5.74
C ALA A 290 -12.40 13.80 -4.40
N PRO A 291 -12.78 12.52 -4.20
CA PRO A 291 -13.38 12.11 -2.95
C PRO A 291 -12.38 12.20 -1.77
N ALA A 292 -11.08 11.98 -1.98
CA ALA A 292 -10.06 12.15 -0.95
C ALA A 292 -9.89 13.60 -0.52
N GLY A 293 -9.83 14.54 -1.47
CA GLY A 293 -9.78 15.97 -1.14
C GLY A 293 -10.99 16.40 -0.31
N ILE A 294 -12.21 16.05 -0.75
CA ILE A 294 -13.44 16.36 -0.01
C ILE A 294 -13.44 15.73 1.38
N ALA A 295 -13.14 14.44 1.49
CA ALA A 295 -13.12 13.73 2.77
C ALA A 295 -12.07 14.33 3.73
N PHE A 296 -10.88 14.65 3.23
CA PHE A 296 -9.85 15.34 3.99
C PHE A 296 -10.34 16.71 4.46
N GLY A 297 -10.92 17.52 3.57
CA GLY A 297 -11.46 18.82 3.92
C GLY A 297 -12.55 18.73 4.98
N ILE A 298 -13.51 17.81 4.81
CA ILE A 298 -14.58 17.55 5.77
C ILE A 298 -13.99 17.18 7.12
N ARG A 299 -12.99 16.29 7.14
CA ARG A 299 -12.35 15.87 8.39
C ARG A 299 -11.64 17.02 9.09
N GLN A 300 -10.95 17.88 8.35
CA GLN A 300 -10.27 19.06 8.89
C GLN A 300 -11.25 20.13 9.40
N VAL A 301 -12.39 20.29 8.74
CA VAL A 301 -13.33 21.40 8.99
C VAL A 301 -14.45 21.04 9.97
N LEU A 302 -14.94 19.79 9.94
CA LEU A 302 -16.07 19.30 10.73
C LEU A 302 -15.66 18.34 11.86
N GLY A 303 -14.40 17.92 11.93
CA GLY A 303 -13.86 17.15 13.05
C GLY A 303 -14.15 15.64 13.00
N PRO A 304 -13.95 14.91 14.12
CA PRO A 304 -13.96 13.44 14.16
C PRO A 304 -15.33 12.78 14.01
N HIS A 305 -16.41 13.55 14.05
CA HIS A 305 -17.78 13.03 13.93
C HIS A 305 -18.33 13.07 12.50
N ALA A 306 -17.46 13.39 11.53
CA ALA A 306 -17.73 13.26 10.11
C ALA A 306 -17.03 12.01 9.56
N HIS A 307 -17.84 11.04 9.13
CA HIS A 307 -17.43 9.71 8.69
C HIS A 307 -17.59 9.62 7.16
N CYS A 308 -16.48 9.54 6.43
CA CYS A 308 -16.50 9.48 4.97
C CYS A 308 -16.32 8.05 4.47
N PHE A 309 -17.09 7.68 3.45
CA PHE A 309 -17.03 6.39 2.76
C PHE A 309 -16.94 6.61 1.26
N PHE A 310 -16.13 5.78 0.59
CA PHE A 310 -16.04 5.79 -0.87
C PHE A 310 -16.96 4.75 -1.48
N ALA A 311 -17.47 5.05 -2.68
CA ALA A 311 -18.33 4.19 -3.46
C ALA A 311 -17.69 3.94 -4.83
N GLU A 312 -17.37 2.68 -5.14
CA GLU A 312 -16.73 2.28 -6.40
C GLU A 312 -17.61 1.27 -7.16
N PRO A 313 -17.52 1.16 -8.49
CA PRO A 313 -18.13 0.07 -9.23
C PRO A 313 -17.53 -1.28 -8.86
N THR A 314 -18.29 -2.37 -8.93
CA THR A 314 -17.77 -3.72 -8.65
C THR A 314 -16.64 -4.15 -9.58
N GLN A 315 -16.61 -3.65 -10.81
CA GLN A 315 -15.54 -3.90 -11.79
C GLN A 315 -14.36 -2.91 -11.70
N SER A 316 -14.51 -1.82 -10.94
CA SER A 316 -13.50 -0.76 -10.82
C SER A 316 -13.16 -0.35 -9.37
N PRO A 317 -12.98 -1.28 -8.40
CA PRO A 317 -12.75 -0.95 -6.99
C PRO A 317 -11.27 -0.60 -6.69
N CYS A 318 -10.69 0.33 -7.47
CA CYS A 318 -9.25 0.59 -7.47
C CYS A 318 -8.72 1.15 -6.12
N VAL A 319 -9.48 2.01 -5.45
CA VAL A 319 -9.10 2.55 -4.14
C VAL A 319 -9.30 1.51 -3.05
N LEU A 320 -10.35 0.69 -3.11
CA LEU A 320 -10.53 -0.43 -2.19
C LEU A 320 -9.31 -1.37 -2.24
N VAL A 321 -8.93 -1.83 -3.43
CA VAL A 321 -7.79 -2.75 -3.56
C VAL A 321 -6.48 -2.09 -3.14
N GLN A 322 -6.26 -0.80 -3.46
CA GLN A 322 -5.09 -0.06 -2.99
C GLN A 322 -5.06 0.12 -1.47
N MET A 323 -6.20 0.38 -0.84
CA MET A 323 -6.29 0.57 0.61
C MET A 323 -6.15 -0.75 1.38
N MET A 324 -6.57 -1.86 0.76
CA MET A 324 -6.47 -3.20 1.34
C MET A 324 -5.07 -3.81 1.18
N ASP A 325 -4.46 -3.67 0.00
CA ASP A 325 -3.26 -4.41 -0.40
C ASP A 325 -2.06 -3.52 -0.73
N GLY A 326 -2.30 -2.25 -0.99
CA GLY A 326 -1.28 -1.32 -1.44
C GLY A 326 -0.56 -0.59 -0.31
N GLN A 327 0.61 -0.04 -0.65
CA GLN A 327 1.33 0.90 0.20
C GLN A 327 1.23 2.32 -0.34
N ASP A 328 1.27 3.30 0.54
CA ASP A 328 1.27 4.71 0.15
C ASP A 328 2.71 5.15 -0.10
N GLY A 329 3.22 4.97 -1.32
CA GLY A 329 4.58 5.39 -1.69
C GLY A 329 5.18 4.73 -2.92
N ALA A 330 6.32 5.26 -3.38
CA ALA A 330 6.97 4.86 -4.63
C ALA A 330 7.65 3.48 -4.63
N GLN A 331 7.82 2.85 -3.46
CA GLN A 331 8.57 1.59 -3.30
C GLN A 331 7.71 0.38 -2.92
N GLY A 332 6.40 0.55 -2.79
CA GLY A 332 5.49 -0.53 -2.40
C GLY A 332 4.55 -0.97 -3.52
N PRO A 333 3.78 -2.07 -3.32
CA PRO A 333 2.81 -2.54 -4.30
C PRO A 333 1.76 -1.46 -4.56
N HIS A 334 1.45 -1.26 -5.83
CA HIS A 334 0.44 -0.35 -6.35
C HIS A 334 -0.58 -1.17 -7.16
N PRO A 335 -1.41 -1.99 -6.49
CA PRO A 335 -2.33 -2.90 -7.17
C PRO A 335 -3.32 -2.17 -8.08
N SER A 336 -3.66 -2.85 -9.17
CA SER A 336 -4.74 -2.51 -10.09
C SER A 336 -5.93 -3.45 -9.92
N VAL A 337 -7.08 -3.07 -10.45
CA VAL A 337 -8.27 -3.94 -10.49
C VAL A 337 -8.03 -5.19 -11.35
N TYR A 338 -7.10 -5.13 -12.31
CA TYR A 338 -6.73 -6.28 -13.15
C TYR A 338 -6.03 -7.39 -12.36
N ASP A 339 -5.29 -7.04 -11.29
CA ASP A 339 -4.67 -8.02 -10.38
C ASP A 339 -5.72 -8.86 -9.61
N TYR A 340 -6.98 -8.41 -9.64
CA TYR A 340 -8.14 -9.09 -9.06
C TYR A 340 -8.99 -9.80 -10.12
N GLY A 341 -8.56 -9.85 -11.39
CA GLY A 341 -9.31 -10.48 -12.48
C GLY A 341 -10.53 -9.67 -12.94
N LEU A 342 -10.62 -8.40 -12.55
CA LEU A 342 -11.69 -7.48 -12.98
C LEU A 342 -11.34 -6.84 -14.32
N ASP A 343 -12.36 -6.44 -15.08
CA ASP A 343 -12.17 -5.92 -16.44
C ASP A 343 -12.21 -4.39 -16.55
N ASN A 344 -12.47 -3.69 -15.45
CA ASN A 344 -12.63 -2.23 -15.39
C ASN A 344 -13.74 -1.68 -16.30
N ARG A 345 -14.75 -2.50 -16.67
CA ARG A 345 -15.88 -2.09 -17.51
C ARG A 345 -17.10 -1.81 -16.65
N THR A 346 -17.63 -0.59 -16.76
CA THR A 346 -18.79 -0.14 -15.99
C THR A 346 -19.53 0.99 -16.70
N GLU A 347 -20.85 1.08 -16.50
CA GLU A 347 -21.70 2.21 -16.90
C GLU A 347 -21.33 3.52 -16.16
N ALA A 348 -20.66 3.42 -15.01
CA ALA A 348 -20.07 4.57 -14.32
C ALA A 348 -18.71 4.94 -14.92
N ASP A 349 -18.74 5.47 -16.15
CA ASP A 349 -17.55 5.87 -16.91
C ASP A 349 -16.59 6.81 -16.16
N GLY A 350 -17.12 7.69 -15.31
CA GLY A 350 -16.32 8.60 -14.48
C GLY A 350 -15.58 7.91 -13.32
N LEU A 351 -15.90 6.64 -13.05
CA LEU A 351 -15.33 5.81 -11.98
C LEU A 351 -14.56 4.60 -12.53
N ALA A 352 -14.53 4.40 -13.87
CA ALA A 352 -13.86 3.31 -14.56
C ALA A 352 -12.33 3.46 -14.56
N VAL A 353 -11.73 3.44 -13.37
CA VAL A 353 -10.29 3.66 -13.17
C VAL A 353 -9.64 2.36 -12.70
N PRO A 354 -8.58 1.88 -13.38
CA PRO A 354 -8.00 0.60 -13.04
C PRO A 354 -7.03 0.65 -11.86
N GLN A 355 -6.50 1.83 -11.51
CA GLN A 355 -5.47 1.99 -10.48
C GLN A 355 -5.68 3.29 -9.70
N ALA A 356 -5.55 3.22 -8.37
CA ALA A 356 -5.79 4.36 -7.49
C ALA A 356 -4.65 5.38 -7.47
N SER A 357 -4.94 6.63 -7.11
CA SER A 357 -3.92 7.63 -6.76
C SER A 357 -3.26 7.27 -5.43
N LEU A 358 -1.93 7.10 -5.44
CA LEU A 358 -1.15 6.91 -4.22
C LEU A 358 -1.26 8.11 -3.27
N LEU A 359 -1.35 9.34 -3.81
CA LEU A 359 -1.60 10.54 -3.03
C LEU A 359 -2.95 10.46 -2.32
N ALA A 360 -4.02 10.08 -3.03
CA ALA A 360 -5.35 9.96 -2.45
C ALA A 360 -5.37 8.89 -1.33
N SER A 361 -4.77 7.73 -1.58
CA SER A 361 -4.65 6.65 -0.59
C SER A 361 -3.86 7.08 0.65
N ALA A 362 -2.75 7.79 0.47
CA ALA A 362 -1.95 8.38 1.55
C ALA A 362 -2.78 9.28 2.46
N VAL A 363 -3.55 10.18 1.87
CA VAL A 363 -4.41 11.09 2.63
C VAL A 363 -5.52 10.31 3.34
N MET A 364 -6.07 9.27 2.71
CA MET A 364 -7.21 8.51 3.23
C MET A 364 -6.87 7.44 4.26
N ARG A 365 -5.64 6.91 4.30
CA ARG A 365 -5.25 5.76 5.13
C ARG A 365 -5.72 5.86 6.57
N GLY A 366 -5.56 7.04 7.19
CA GLY A 366 -5.94 7.28 8.58
C GLY A 366 -7.35 7.82 8.82
N ILE A 367 -8.09 8.25 7.79
CA ILE A 367 -9.34 9.02 7.98
C ILE A 367 -10.58 8.42 7.31
N LEU A 368 -10.42 7.60 6.25
CA LEU A 368 -11.54 6.98 5.55
C LEU A 368 -12.21 5.91 6.42
N GLY A 369 -13.54 5.89 6.48
CA GLY A 369 -14.31 4.88 7.23
C GLY A 369 -14.35 3.53 6.54
N GLY A 370 -14.44 3.53 5.22
CA GLY A 370 -14.46 2.33 4.41
C GLY A 370 -14.74 2.63 2.93
N VAL A 371 -14.77 1.55 2.14
CA VAL A 371 -15.12 1.57 0.72
C VAL A 371 -16.16 0.51 0.48
N PHE A 372 -17.22 0.83 -0.27
CA PHE A 372 -18.19 -0.15 -0.72
C PHE A 372 -18.28 -0.16 -2.25
N THR A 373 -18.65 -1.32 -2.80
CA THR A 373 -18.82 -1.50 -4.23
C THR A 373 -20.29 -1.57 -4.64
N VAL A 374 -20.58 -1.14 -5.87
CA VAL A 374 -21.95 -1.06 -6.41
C VAL A 374 -21.97 -1.62 -7.84
N GLU A 375 -22.93 -2.50 -8.12
CA GLU A 375 -23.18 -3.02 -9.47
C GLU A 375 -23.83 -1.96 -10.37
N ASP A 376 -23.54 -2.01 -11.67
CA ASP A 376 -24.13 -1.12 -12.68
C ASP A 376 -25.66 -1.14 -12.69
N ALA A 377 -26.27 -2.32 -12.54
CA ALA A 377 -27.72 -2.44 -12.43
C ALA A 377 -28.27 -1.62 -11.24
N THR A 378 -27.56 -1.61 -10.12
CA THR A 378 -27.92 -0.80 -8.95
C THR A 378 -27.70 0.69 -9.21
N LEU A 379 -26.61 1.07 -9.90
CA LEU A 379 -26.35 2.46 -10.29
C LEU A 379 -27.47 3.02 -11.17
N LEU A 380 -27.89 2.27 -12.20
CA LEU A 380 -28.98 2.62 -13.11
C LEU A 380 -30.33 2.69 -12.39
N ALA A 381 -30.63 1.71 -11.53
CA ALA A 381 -31.83 1.76 -10.69
C ALA A 381 -31.86 3.01 -9.79
N HIS A 382 -30.70 3.42 -9.27
CA HIS A 382 -30.58 4.65 -8.49
C HIS A 382 -30.73 5.93 -9.31
N VAL A 383 -30.38 5.94 -10.60
CA VAL A 383 -30.69 7.08 -11.50
C VAL A 383 -32.20 7.31 -11.53
N TYR A 384 -32.96 6.24 -11.76
CA TYR A 384 -34.43 6.30 -11.76
C TYR A 384 -35.00 6.71 -10.39
N ARG A 385 -34.54 6.09 -9.29
CA ARG A 385 -35.04 6.39 -7.94
C ARG A 385 -34.75 7.82 -7.50
N LEU A 386 -33.58 8.34 -7.81
CA LEU A 386 -33.20 9.71 -7.46
C LEU A 386 -34.10 10.71 -8.18
N GLU A 387 -34.29 10.55 -9.49
CA GLU A 387 -35.16 11.44 -10.26
C GLU A 387 -36.61 11.36 -9.78
N GLN A 388 -37.14 10.16 -9.54
CA GLN A 388 -38.52 10.00 -9.07
C GLN A 388 -38.76 10.60 -7.68
N SER A 389 -37.74 10.60 -6.81
CA SER A 389 -37.88 11.09 -5.43
C SER A 389 -37.53 12.58 -5.25
N THR A 390 -36.71 13.15 -6.14
CA THR A 390 -36.15 14.50 -5.97
C THR A 390 -36.23 15.38 -7.21
N GLY A 391 -36.53 14.81 -8.39
CA GLY A 391 -36.44 15.48 -9.69
C GLY A 391 -35.02 15.66 -10.22
N LEU A 392 -34.00 15.21 -9.48
CA LEU A 392 -32.60 15.39 -9.86
C LEU A 392 -32.18 14.41 -10.96
N GLN A 393 -31.63 14.94 -12.04
CA GLN A 393 -31.13 14.18 -13.17
C GLN A 393 -29.60 14.11 -13.13
N VAL A 394 -29.06 12.90 -13.01
CA VAL A 394 -27.63 12.67 -12.87
C VAL A 394 -27.15 11.51 -13.75
N GLU A 395 -25.84 11.45 -13.99
CA GLU A 395 -25.22 10.30 -14.68
C GLU A 395 -25.02 9.11 -13.72
N PRO A 396 -24.88 7.85 -14.20
CA PRO A 396 -24.74 6.67 -13.33
C PRO A 396 -23.61 6.77 -12.30
N SER A 397 -22.46 7.34 -12.68
CA SER A 397 -21.34 7.58 -11.75
C SER A 397 -21.74 8.38 -10.50
N ALA A 398 -22.66 9.33 -10.65
CA ALA A 398 -23.09 10.21 -9.57
C ALA A 398 -24.06 9.54 -8.59
N THR A 399 -24.55 8.33 -8.88
CA THR A 399 -25.48 7.61 -8.01
C THR A 399 -24.82 6.59 -7.11
N ALA A 400 -23.51 6.32 -7.26
CA ALA A 400 -22.80 5.31 -6.48
C ALA A 400 -22.94 5.50 -4.97
N GLY A 401 -22.91 6.75 -4.50
CA GLY A 401 -23.08 7.09 -3.08
C GLY A 401 -24.45 6.74 -2.48
N LEU A 402 -25.51 6.54 -3.29
CA LEU A 402 -26.86 6.28 -2.80
C LEU A 402 -26.99 4.93 -2.07
N SER A 403 -26.12 3.95 -2.37
CA SER A 403 -26.12 2.65 -1.68
C SER A 403 -25.50 2.70 -0.27
N GLY A 404 -24.75 3.76 0.05
CA GLY A 404 -23.96 3.85 1.27
C GLY A 404 -24.77 3.73 2.57
N PRO A 405 -25.90 4.42 2.73
CA PRO A 405 -26.77 4.24 3.90
C PRO A 405 -27.27 2.81 4.10
N ALA A 406 -27.64 2.12 3.01
CA ALA A 406 -28.11 0.73 3.08
C ALA A 406 -26.96 -0.23 3.47
N TRP A 407 -25.75 -0.01 2.95
CA TRP A 407 -24.56 -0.71 3.40
C TRP A 407 -24.27 -0.49 4.88
N LEU A 408 -24.33 0.76 5.35
CA LEU A 408 -24.00 1.08 6.73
C LEU A 408 -25.01 0.49 7.74
N LEU A 409 -26.30 0.54 7.42
CA LEU A 409 -27.38 0.15 8.34
C LEU A 409 -27.81 -1.32 8.18
N GLY A 410 -27.75 -1.85 6.96
CA GLY A 410 -28.28 -3.17 6.61
C GLY A 410 -27.25 -4.29 6.59
N ASP A 411 -25.96 -3.97 6.39
CA ASP A 411 -24.90 -4.97 6.32
C ASP A 411 -24.21 -5.19 7.68
N ALA A 412 -23.74 -6.42 7.92
CA ALA A 412 -23.07 -6.78 9.16
C ALA A 412 -21.76 -6.01 9.37
N ALA A 413 -20.99 -5.71 8.32
CA ALA A 413 -19.78 -4.90 8.42
C ALA A 413 -20.11 -3.44 8.75
N GLY A 414 -21.20 -2.90 8.19
CA GLY A 414 -21.71 -1.56 8.51
C GLY A 414 -22.18 -1.44 9.96
N GLN A 415 -22.94 -2.42 10.45
CA GLN A 415 -23.38 -2.47 11.85
C GLN A 415 -22.18 -2.57 12.81
N ARG A 416 -21.18 -3.40 12.49
CA ARG A 416 -19.93 -3.47 13.27
C ARG A 416 -19.20 -2.13 13.29
N TYR A 417 -19.22 -1.35 12.20
CA TYR A 417 -18.65 -0.01 12.18
C TYR A 417 -19.37 0.92 13.17
N VAL A 418 -20.71 0.95 13.09
CA VAL A 418 -21.55 1.75 13.99
C VAL A 418 -21.29 1.38 15.46
N ASP A 419 -21.24 0.09 15.78
CA ASP A 419 -21.00 -0.41 17.14
C ASP A 419 -19.58 -0.10 17.63
N ARG A 420 -18.55 -0.35 16.81
CA ARG A 420 -17.14 -0.07 17.13
C ARG A 420 -16.92 1.39 17.51
N HIS A 421 -17.68 2.30 16.91
CA HIS A 421 -17.58 3.74 17.14
C HIS A 421 -18.61 4.27 18.16
N GLY A 422 -19.39 3.39 18.80
CA GLY A 422 -20.35 3.78 19.83
C GLY A 422 -21.53 4.61 19.31
N LEU A 423 -21.86 4.49 18.01
CA LEU A 423 -22.83 5.34 17.32
C LEU A 423 -24.26 4.77 17.34
N THR A 424 -24.46 3.55 17.81
CA THR A 424 -25.74 2.83 17.80
C THR A 424 -26.88 3.65 18.38
N GLY A 425 -26.64 4.37 19.50
CA GLY A 425 -27.62 5.24 20.15
C GLY A 425 -27.89 6.57 19.41
N SER A 426 -27.06 6.94 18.45
CA SER A 426 -27.09 8.23 17.75
C SER A 426 -27.54 8.13 16.30
N MET A 427 -27.64 6.93 15.72
CA MET A 427 -28.00 6.73 14.31
C MET A 427 -29.34 7.37 13.92
N HIS A 428 -30.33 7.40 14.81
CA HIS A 428 -31.61 8.06 14.55
C HIS A 428 -31.51 9.60 14.39
N ARG A 429 -30.37 10.20 14.78
CA ARG A 429 -30.05 11.63 14.66
C ARG A 429 -28.90 11.87 13.68
N ALA A 430 -28.42 10.83 13.01
CA ALA A 430 -27.37 10.94 12.03
C ALA A 430 -27.83 11.75 10.82
N THR A 431 -26.88 12.38 10.14
CA THR A 431 -27.10 12.96 8.81
C THR A 431 -26.33 12.13 7.79
N HIS A 432 -27.03 11.66 6.77
CA HIS A 432 -26.49 10.91 5.64
C HIS A 432 -26.44 11.83 4.42
N LEU A 433 -25.22 12.18 4.01
CA LEU A 433 -24.94 13.07 2.90
C LEU A 433 -24.44 12.27 1.70
N VAL A 434 -25.26 12.22 0.66
CA VAL A 434 -24.87 11.64 -0.64
C VAL A 434 -24.25 12.73 -1.52
N TRP A 435 -23.06 12.49 -2.04
CA TRP A 435 -22.39 13.44 -2.93
C TRP A 435 -22.59 13.04 -4.39
N THR A 436 -23.29 13.87 -5.15
CA THR A 436 -23.56 13.62 -6.58
C THR A 436 -22.56 14.37 -7.44
N THR A 437 -21.91 13.71 -8.41
CA THR A 437 -20.64 14.19 -8.97
C THR A 437 -20.68 14.66 -10.42
N GLY A 438 -21.76 14.43 -11.16
CA GLY A 438 -21.89 14.79 -12.58
C GLY A 438 -23.29 14.53 -13.11
N GLY A 439 -23.73 15.33 -14.09
CA GLY A 439 -25.06 15.15 -14.68
C GLY A 439 -25.53 16.28 -15.58
N LEU A 440 -25.19 17.54 -15.26
CA LEU A 440 -25.74 18.74 -15.94
C LEU A 440 -25.62 18.72 -17.47
N PHE A 441 -24.58 18.07 -17.99
CA PHE A 441 -24.22 18.10 -19.40
C PHE A 441 -24.55 16.83 -20.18
N VAL A 442 -25.14 15.83 -19.52
CA VAL A 442 -25.63 14.62 -20.19
C VAL A 442 -26.73 15.01 -21.19
N PRO A 443 -26.63 14.62 -22.47
CA PRO A 443 -27.69 14.89 -23.45
C PRO A 443 -29.03 14.27 -23.04
N PRO A 444 -30.18 14.93 -23.31
CA PRO A 444 -31.50 14.42 -22.90
C PRO A 444 -31.88 13.04 -23.45
N GLU A 445 -31.31 12.64 -24.59
CA GLU A 445 -31.47 11.30 -25.17
C GLU A 445 -30.69 10.26 -24.36
N GLN A 446 -29.41 10.51 -24.10
CA GLN A 446 -28.56 9.65 -23.28
C GLN A 446 -29.11 9.49 -21.86
N TYR A 447 -29.64 10.56 -21.27
CA TYR A 447 -30.27 10.51 -19.96
C TYR A 447 -31.53 9.63 -19.96
N ARG A 448 -32.37 9.76 -21.02
CA ARG A 448 -33.56 8.92 -21.17
C ARG A 448 -33.22 7.44 -21.24
N ASP A 449 -32.12 7.08 -21.90
CA ASP A 449 -31.67 5.69 -21.96
C ASP A 449 -31.32 5.14 -20.56
N PHE A 450 -30.54 5.87 -19.77
CA PHE A 450 -30.22 5.49 -18.38
C PHE A 450 -31.48 5.36 -17.53
N TRP A 451 -32.40 6.31 -17.66
CA TRP A 451 -33.63 6.34 -16.89
C TRP A 451 -34.55 5.16 -17.23
N GLN A 452 -34.69 4.81 -18.53
CA GLN A 452 -35.52 3.68 -18.97
C GLN A 452 -34.96 2.34 -18.49
N GLN A 453 -33.65 2.16 -18.56
CA GLN A 453 -32.99 0.96 -18.01
C GLN A 453 -33.21 0.85 -16.49
N GLY A 454 -33.00 1.96 -15.76
CA GLY A 454 -33.26 2.01 -14.32
C GLY A 454 -34.72 1.73 -13.94
N GLN A 455 -35.67 2.23 -14.74
CA GLN A 455 -37.09 1.97 -14.56
C GLN A 455 -37.41 0.48 -14.77
N ALA A 456 -36.88 -0.15 -15.82
CA ALA A 456 -37.09 -1.57 -16.10
C ALA A 456 -36.60 -2.44 -14.93
N LEU A 457 -35.38 -2.19 -14.46
CA LEU A 457 -34.78 -2.87 -13.30
C LEU A 457 -35.62 -2.73 -12.02
N CYS A 458 -36.23 -1.56 -11.79
CA CYS A 458 -37.12 -1.34 -10.65
C CYS A 458 -38.49 -2.02 -10.79
N ASN A 459 -38.97 -2.25 -12.02
CA ASN A 459 -40.25 -2.89 -12.28
C ASN A 459 -40.17 -4.42 -12.18
N GLU A 460 -39.07 -5.03 -12.62
CA GLU A 460 -38.82 -6.48 -12.49
C GLU A 460 -38.74 -6.94 -11.03
N ALA A 461 -38.33 -6.05 -10.11
CA ALA A 461 -38.27 -6.31 -8.68
C ALA A 461 -39.63 -6.23 -7.95
N ARG A 462 -40.74 -5.91 -8.63
CA ARG A 462 -42.10 -5.91 -8.05
C ARG A 462 -42.85 -7.18 -8.46
N PRO A 463 -43.36 -8.00 -7.51
CA PRO A 463 -44.16 -9.16 -7.89
C PRO A 463 -45.47 -8.70 -8.54
N SER A 464 -45.73 -9.21 -9.75
CA SER A 464 -46.93 -8.90 -10.52
C SER A 464 -48.14 -9.74 -10.04
N THR A 465 -49.21 -9.03 -9.69
CA THR A 465 -50.63 -9.43 -9.64
C THR A 465 -51.21 -10.10 -8.39
N ARG A 466 -52.44 -9.66 -8.10
CA ARG A 466 -53.17 -9.66 -6.82
C ARG A 466 -54.02 -10.91 -6.62
N THR A 467 -53.59 -12.06 -7.13
CA THR A 467 -54.42 -13.28 -7.14
C THR A 467 -53.86 -14.43 -6.28
N ASP A 468 -52.59 -14.35 -5.85
CA ASP A 468 -51.95 -15.39 -5.02
C ASP A 468 -51.96 -15.10 -3.51
N ALA A 469 -52.45 -13.93 -3.09
CA ALA A 469 -52.47 -13.48 -1.70
C ALA A 469 -53.40 -14.31 -0.76
N LEU A 470 -54.15 -15.28 -1.28
CA LEU A 470 -55.03 -16.16 -0.48
C LEU A 470 -54.55 -17.61 -0.40
N ARG A 471 -53.43 -17.98 -1.03
CA ARG A 471 -52.83 -19.32 -0.90
C ARG A 471 -51.60 -19.36 0.00
N TYR A 472 -50.99 -18.22 0.30
CA TYR A 472 -49.77 -18.15 1.10
C TYR A 472 -50.01 -18.16 2.63
N GLU A 473 -51.19 -17.77 3.11
CA GLU A 473 -51.50 -17.74 4.56
C GLU A 473 -51.93 -19.11 5.14
N ALA A 474 -52.26 -20.11 4.32
CA ALA A 474 -52.71 -21.42 4.79
C ALA A 474 -51.60 -22.49 4.90
N ALA A 475 -50.37 -22.19 4.47
CA ALA A 475 -49.28 -23.17 4.42
C ALA A 475 -48.21 -23.00 5.54
N MET A 476 -48.30 -21.96 6.38
CA MET A 476 -47.34 -21.73 7.47
C MET A 476 -47.72 -22.37 8.82
N THR A 477 -48.83 -23.11 8.88
CA THR A 477 -49.24 -23.85 10.09
C THR A 477 -49.31 -25.34 9.82
N THR A 478 -48.18 -25.94 9.42
CA THR A 478 -47.78 -27.34 9.71
C THR A 478 -46.60 -27.71 8.81
N SER A 479 -45.41 -27.87 9.37
CA SER A 479 -44.55 -29.04 9.15
C SER A 479 -43.14 -28.74 9.66
N THR A 480 -42.85 -29.31 10.82
CA THR A 480 -41.55 -29.82 11.21
C THR A 480 -40.76 -30.45 10.04
N THR A 481 -39.44 -30.26 10.10
CA THR A 481 -38.37 -31.01 9.42
C THR A 481 -38.45 -31.14 7.89
N LEU A 482 -37.57 -30.43 7.19
CA LEU A 482 -36.77 -30.97 6.08
C LEU A 482 -35.56 -30.07 5.83
N SER A 483 -34.45 -30.47 6.46
CA SER A 483 -33.09 -30.15 6.04
C SER A 483 -32.83 -30.78 4.69
N SER A 484 -32.54 -29.97 3.67
CA SER A 484 -31.56 -30.27 2.63
C SER A 484 -31.39 -29.04 1.73
N ALA A 485 -30.40 -28.20 2.04
CA ALA A 485 -29.85 -27.25 1.08
C ALA A 485 -29.26 -28.04 -0.10
N ILE A 486 -29.56 -27.65 -1.33
CA ILE A 486 -28.83 -28.15 -2.50
C ILE A 486 -27.42 -27.56 -2.40
N PRO A 487 -26.35 -28.36 -2.28
CA PRO A 487 -25.00 -27.82 -2.15
C PRO A 487 -24.62 -27.14 -3.47
N ALA A 488 -24.21 -25.88 -3.40
CA ALA A 488 -23.42 -25.31 -4.48
C ALA A 488 -22.16 -26.20 -4.63
N PRO A 489 -21.76 -26.58 -5.84
CA PRO A 489 -20.56 -27.40 -6.01
C PRO A 489 -19.39 -26.62 -5.39
N ALA A 490 -18.76 -27.23 -4.39
CA ALA A 490 -17.60 -26.65 -3.73
C ALA A 490 -16.55 -26.37 -4.81
N LEU A 491 -16.09 -25.11 -4.89
CA LEU A 491 -14.88 -24.83 -5.65
C LEU A 491 -13.75 -25.67 -5.04
N PRO A 492 -12.89 -26.28 -5.87
CA PRO A 492 -11.77 -27.03 -5.36
C PRO A 492 -10.89 -26.09 -4.53
N GLU A 493 -10.55 -26.51 -3.31
CA GLU A 493 -9.53 -25.83 -2.52
C GLU A 493 -8.25 -25.75 -3.37
N LEU A 494 -7.56 -24.61 -3.33
CA LEU A 494 -6.25 -24.50 -3.95
C LEU A 494 -5.35 -25.55 -3.30
N PRO A 495 -4.85 -26.54 -4.06
CA PRO A 495 -3.99 -27.56 -3.47
C PRO A 495 -2.71 -26.90 -2.94
N PRO A 496 -2.11 -27.42 -1.86
CA PRO A 496 -0.82 -26.93 -1.42
C PRO A 496 0.21 -27.17 -2.52
N ALA A 497 1.21 -26.28 -2.62
CA ALA A 497 2.27 -26.39 -3.63
C ALA A 497 3.07 -27.70 -3.51
N ALA A 498 3.10 -28.32 -2.33
CA ALA A 498 3.70 -29.62 -2.12
C ALA A 498 3.05 -30.33 -0.93
N ARG A 499 3.31 -31.62 -0.81
CA ARG A 499 3.03 -32.48 0.34
C ARG A 499 4.27 -33.32 0.66
N PRO A 500 4.49 -33.67 1.93
CA PRO A 500 5.53 -34.64 2.28
C PRO A 500 5.38 -35.94 1.48
N GLY A 501 6.46 -36.38 0.85
CA GLY A 501 6.53 -37.53 -0.05
C GLY A 501 6.42 -37.20 -1.55
N ASP A 502 6.01 -35.98 -1.92
CA ASP A 502 5.98 -35.57 -3.33
C ASP A 502 7.40 -35.52 -3.91
N ALA A 503 7.56 -35.91 -5.17
CA ALA A 503 8.84 -35.75 -5.85
C ALA A 503 9.09 -34.28 -6.14
N LEU A 504 10.36 -33.88 -6.24
CA LEU A 504 10.77 -32.52 -6.58
C LEU A 504 10.10 -32.00 -7.87
N ALA A 505 9.91 -32.89 -8.86
CA ALA A 505 9.26 -32.56 -10.13
C ALA A 505 7.75 -32.32 -10.02
N ASP A 506 7.12 -32.71 -8.91
CA ASP A 506 5.67 -32.58 -8.67
C ASP A 506 5.31 -31.34 -7.84
N ILE A 507 6.31 -30.64 -7.28
CA ILE A 507 6.10 -29.40 -6.52
C ILE A 507 5.56 -28.32 -7.46
N ASP A 508 4.46 -27.66 -7.11
CA ASP A 508 3.90 -26.55 -7.88
C ASP A 508 4.84 -25.31 -7.86
N THR A 509 4.81 -24.49 -8.91
CA THR A 509 5.74 -23.37 -9.09
C THR A 509 5.03 -22.04 -9.31
N PRO A 510 5.62 -20.91 -8.88
CA PRO A 510 6.92 -20.78 -8.22
C PRO A 510 6.90 -21.12 -6.72
N ALA A 511 7.98 -21.72 -6.20
CA ALA A 511 8.06 -22.11 -4.78
C ALA A 511 9.47 -21.95 -4.19
N LEU A 512 9.55 -21.56 -2.92
CA LEU A 512 10.81 -21.49 -2.17
C LEU A 512 11.19 -22.86 -1.62
N LEU A 513 12.33 -23.38 -2.10
CA LEU A 513 12.85 -24.69 -1.73
C LEU A 513 14.05 -24.57 -0.80
N LEU A 514 14.16 -25.52 0.11
CA LEU A 514 15.32 -25.75 0.97
C LEU A 514 15.88 -27.16 0.73
N ASP A 515 17.12 -27.27 0.27
CA ASP A 515 17.87 -28.52 0.36
C ASP A 515 18.25 -28.76 1.82
N LEU A 516 17.59 -29.73 2.46
CA LEU A 516 17.78 -30.02 3.88
C LEU A 516 19.16 -30.58 4.18
N ASP A 517 19.74 -31.37 3.27
CA ASP A 517 21.06 -31.95 3.44
C ASP A 517 22.15 -30.85 3.46
N ALA A 518 22.09 -29.91 2.50
CA ALA A 518 23.00 -28.76 2.45
C ALA A 518 22.78 -27.77 3.61
N PHE A 519 21.52 -27.50 3.94
CA PHE A 519 21.15 -26.64 5.07
C PHE A 519 21.71 -27.17 6.39
N GLU A 520 21.52 -28.45 6.70
CA GLU A 520 22.01 -29.06 7.94
C GLU A 520 23.55 -29.03 8.03
N ARG A 521 24.26 -29.31 6.92
CA ARG A 521 25.72 -29.20 6.87
C ARG A 521 26.20 -27.77 7.10
N ASN A 522 25.50 -26.77 6.56
CA ASN A 522 25.82 -25.36 6.81
C ASN A 522 25.65 -25.00 8.30
N LEU A 523 24.55 -25.47 8.93
CA LEU A 523 24.32 -25.26 10.36
C LEU A 523 25.41 -25.91 11.22
N ASP A 524 25.72 -27.18 10.96
CA ASP A 524 26.73 -27.94 11.72
C ASP A 524 28.14 -27.33 11.54
N LEU A 525 28.46 -26.87 10.33
CA LEU A 525 29.73 -26.23 10.04
C LEU A 525 29.91 -24.96 10.88
N LEU A 526 28.99 -24.00 10.83
CA LEU A 526 29.19 -22.75 11.57
C LEU A 526 29.15 -22.97 13.08
N GLN A 527 28.24 -23.82 13.56
CA GLN A 527 28.11 -24.10 14.99
C GLN A 527 29.35 -24.80 15.55
N SER A 528 29.93 -25.77 14.83
CA SER A 528 31.17 -26.43 15.26
C SER A 528 32.35 -25.45 15.31
N ARG A 529 32.41 -24.47 14.40
CA ARG A 529 33.43 -23.40 14.45
C ARG A 529 33.23 -22.45 15.63
N ALA A 530 31.98 -22.09 15.93
CA ALA A 530 31.66 -21.28 17.10
C ALA A 530 32.10 -21.98 18.40
N LEU A 531 31.79 -23.27 18.54
CA LEU A 531 32.21 -24.10 19.68
C LEU A 531 33.74 -24.20 19.79
N ALA A 532 34.43 -24.46 18.67
CA ALA A 532 35.90 -24.54 18.65
C ALA A 532 36.57 -23.20 19.02
N ALA A 533 35.96 -22.07 18.69
CA ALA A 533 36.44 -20.74 19.04
C ALA A 533 36.04 -20.30 20.45
N GLY A 534 35.13 -21.02 21.13
CA GLY A 534 34.57 -20.61 22.41
C GLY A 534 33.69 -19.35 22.33
N ILE A 535 33.08 -19.11 21.15
CA ILE A 535 32.26 -17.94 20.85
C ILE A 535 30.81 -18.40 20.70
N ALA A 536 29.87 -17.66 21.28
CA ALA A 536 28.46 -17.98 21.14
C ALA A 536 27.98 -17.71 19.71
N LEU A 537 27.03 -18.51 19.23
CA LEU A 537 26.33 -18.25 17.98
C LEU A 537 24.89 -17.85 18.28
N ARG A 538 24.50 -16.67 17.79
CA ARG A 538 23.12 -16.16 17.83
C ARG A 538 22.65 -15.83 16.41
N PRO A 539 22.24 -16.84 15.64
CA PRO A 539 21.93 -16.67 14.23
C PRO A 539 20.83 -15.63 13.99
N HIS A 540 20.90 -14.98 12.84
CA HIS A 540 19.99 -13.88 12.55
C HIS A 540 18.73 -14.34 11.82
N ALA A 541 17.61 -14.30 12.55
CA ALA A 541 16.32 -14.75 12.09
C ALA A 541 15.71 -13.90 10.97
N LYS A 542 16.20 -12.66 10.75
CA LYS A 542 15.76 -11.82 9.62
C LYS A 542 16.00 -12.50 8.27
N ALA A 543 16.99 -13.39 8.18
CA ALA A 543 17.36 -14.06 6.96
C ALA A 543 16.27 -15.03 6.47
N HIS A 544 15.51 -15.62 7.39
CA HIS A 544 14.54 -16.67 7.06
C HIS A 544 13.14 -16.45 7.59
N LYS A 545 12.97 -15.64 8.64
CA LYS A 545 11.67 -15.33 9.26
C LYS A 545 10.83 -16.57 9.64
N CYS A 546 11.48 -17.71 9.76
CA CYS A 546 10.89 -19.03 9.95
C CYS A 546 11.31 -19.60 11.32
N PRO A 547 10.37 -19.78 12.27
CA PRO A 547 10.67 -20.34 13.59
C PRO A 547 11.27 -21.75 13.55
N SER A 548 10.87 -22.60 12.60
CA SER A 548 11.43 -23.96 12.44
C SER A 548 12.94 -23.94 12.18
N VAL A 549 13.42 -22.99 11.36
CA VAL A 549 14.86 -22.79 11.13
C VAL A 549 15.57 -22.35 12.41
N ALA A 550 14.99 -21.41 13.15
CA ALA A 550 15.56 -20.94 14.42
C ALA A 550 15.68 -22.08 15.44
N LEU A 551 14.66 -22.92 15.55
CA LEU A 551 14.67 -24.10 16.43
C LEU A 551 15.71 -25.13 15.97
N ALA A 552 15.89 -25.33 14.67
CA ALA A 552 16.93 -26.21 14.12
C ALA A 552 18.36 -25.71 14.43
N GLN A 553 18.56 -24.40 14.48
CA GLN A 553 19.82 -23.76 14.90
C GLN A 553 20.05 -23.90 16.41
N ILE A 554 19.03 -23.62 17.23
CA ILE A 554 19.09 -23.75 18.69
C ILE A 554 19.35 -25.20 19.11
N ALA A 555 18.75 -26.17 18.42
CA ALA A 555 18.98 -27.59 18.64
C ALA A 555 20.46 -28.01 18.47
N ARG A 556 21.25 -27.23 17.74
CA ARG A 556 22.70 -27.46 17.53
C ARG A 556 23.58 -26.71 18.52
N GLY A 557 23.01 -25.84 19.35
CA GLY A 557 23.72 -25.11 20.39
C GLY A 557 23.81 -23.59 20.18
N ALA A 558 23.03 -23.02 19.25
CA ALA A 558 22.85 -21.57 19.21
C ALA A 558 22.21 -21.08 20.53
N VAL A 559 22.67 -19.95 21.05
CA VAL A 559 22.25 -19.43 22.37
C VAL A 559 20.93 -18.66 22.34
N GLY A 560 20.30 -18.59 21.17
CA GLY A 560 19.13 -17.77 20.87
C GLY A 560 19.18 -17.30 19.42
N VAL A 561 18.38 -16.28 19.08
CA VAL A 561 18.40 -15.66 17.73
C VAL A 561 18.47 -14.14 17.79
N CYS A 562 18.88 -13.53 16.68
CA CYS A 562 18.73 -12.09 16.47
C CYS A 562 17.48 -11.81 15.61
N CYS A 563 16.67 -10.84 16.00
CA CYS A 563 15.62 -10.24 15.18
C CYS A 563 15.98 -8.78 14.88
N GLN A 564 15.63 -8.28 13.69
CA GLN A 564 15.90 -6.88 13.34
C GLN A 564 14.81 -5.93 13.84
N LYS A 565 13.62 -6.45 14.15
CA LYS A 565 12.43 -5.68 14.56
C LYS A 565 11.72 -6.33 15.72
N VAL A 566 11.02 -5.53 16.53
CA VAL A 566 10.31 -6.05 17.70
C VAL A 566 9.15 -6.94 17.28
N SER A 567 8.39 -6.56 16.24
CA SER A 567 7.30 -7.41 15.74
C SER A 567 7.79 -8.75 15.20
N GLU A 568 9.01 -8.79 14.64
CA GLU A 568 9.61 -10.01 14.11
C GLU A 568 9.83 -11.07 15.20
N ALA A 569 10.07 -10.66 16.45
CA ALA A 569 10.31 -11.58 17.56
C ALA A 569 9.06 -12.36 18.00
N LEU A 570 7.85 -11.87 17.71
CA LEU A 570 6.59 -12.45 18.19
C LEU A 570 6.44 -13.94 17.82
N PRO A 571 6.56 -14.36 16.54
CA PRO A 571 6.36 -15.77 16.19
C PRO A 571 7.46 -16.68 16.73
N PHE A 572 8.68 -16.16 16.94
CA PHE A 572 9.75 -16.94 17.57
C PHE A 572 9.46 -17.20 19.05
N ILE A 573 8.97 -16.20 19.79
CA ILE A 573 8.55 -16.37 21.19
C ILE A 573 7.40 -17.38 21.27
N GLU A 574 6.41 -17.27 20.39
CA GLU A 574 5.27 -18.20 20.33
C GLU A 574 5.71 -19.64 20.03
N ALA A 575 6.74 -19.81 19.19
CA ALA A 575 7.35 -21.10 18.88
C ALA A 575 8.30 -21.64 19.97
N GLY A 576 8.48 -20.93 21.09
CA GLY A 576 9.31 -21.36 22.22
C GLY A 576 10.77 -20.90 22.18
N VAL A 577 11.10 -19.88 21.39
CA VAL A 577 12.41 -19.23 21.46
C VAL A 577 12.43 -18.22 22.60
N HIS A 578 13.26 -18.47 23.61
CA HIS A 578 13.24 -17.73 24.87
C HIS A 578 14.41 -16.75 25.07
N ASP A 579 15.36 -16.64 24.13
CA ASP A 579 16.46 -15.68 24.20
C ASP A 579 16.62 -15.01 22.83
N ILE A 580 16.25 -13.72 22.74
CA ILE A 580 16.21 -12.95 21.49
C ILE A 580 16.94 -11.62 21.67
N HIS A 581 17.85 -11.33 20.75
CA HIS A 581 18.48 -10.02 20.62
C HIS A 581 17.80 -9.23 19.50
N ILE A 582 17.27 -8.06 19.80
CA ILE A 582 16.85 -7.09 18.80
C ILE A 582 18.11 -6.32 18.36
N SER A 583 18.72 -6.76 17.26
CA SER A 583 19.97 -6.20 16.69
C SER A 583 19.75 -4.89 15.94
N ASN A 584 18.97 -3.99 16.54
CA ASN A 584 18.57 -2.69 16.01
C ASN A 584 18.02 -1.77 17.12
N GLU A 585 18.04 -0.46 16.88
CA GLU A 585 17.44 0.55 17.75
C GLU A 585 15.91 0.58 17.66
N ILE A 586 15.29 1.19 18.67
CA ILE A 586 13.84 1.38 18.78
C ILE A 586 13.46 2.82 18.43
N ALA A 587 12.78 3.00 17.30
CA ALA A 587 12.22 4.28 16.86
C ALA A 587 10.86 4.60 17.52
N GLY A 588 10.90 4.88 18.82
CA GLY A 588 9.82 5.53 19.56
C GLY A 588 9.11 4.69 20.64
N PRO A 589 8.33 5.34 21.52
CA PRO A 589 7.79 4.72 22.74
C PRO A 589 6.87 3.52 22.51
N ALA A 590 6.12 3.48 21.39
CA ALA A 590 5.20 2.37 21.13
C ALA A 590 5.92 1.03 20.96
N LYS A 591 7.08 1.05 20.30
CA LYS A 591 7.90 -0.14 20.08
C LYS A 591 8.64 -0.55 21.36
N ALA A 592 9.10 0.43 22.16
CA ALA A 592 9.66 0.19 23.48
C ALA A 592 8.64 -0.51 24.40
N ARG A 593 7.38 -0.05 24.40
CA ARG A 593 6.28 -0.70 25.17
C ARG A 593 6.01 -2.13 24.72
N LEU A 594 5.98 -2.39 23.41
CA LEU A 594 5.82 -3.75 22.90
C LEU A 594 6.98 -4.64 23.37
N LEU A 595 8.22 -4.18 23.20
CA LEU A 595 9.41 -4.92 23.61
C LEU A 595 9.41 -5.23 25.12
N ALA A 596 9.12 -4.22 25.95
CA ALA A 596 9.03 -4.37 27.39
C ALA A 596 7.92 -5.34 27.83
N GLY A 597 6.79 -5.36 27.11
CA GLY A 597 5.72 -6.34 27.32
C GLY A 597 6.16 -7.77 26.97
N LEU A 598 6.92 -7.94 25.89
CA LEU A 598 7.44 -9.25 25.47
C LEU A 598 8.52 -9.80 26.39
N ALA A 599 9.21 -8.95 27.16
CA ALA A 599 10.25 -9.37 28.09
C ALA A 599 9.75 -10.26 29.25
N HIS A 600 8.43 -10.41 29.41
CA HIS A 600 7.81 -11.39 30.31
C HIS A 600 7.82 -12.81 29.76
N HIS A 601 7.96 -12.97 28.44
CA HIS A 601 7.85 -14.25 27.74
C HIS A 601 9.20 -14.80 27.25
N ALA A 602 10.20 -13.92 27.13
CA ALA A 602 11.55 -14.25 26.71
C ALA A 602 12.56 -13.29 27.33
N LYS A 603 13.82 -13.72 27.41
CA LYS A 603 14.96 -12.85 27.69
C LYS A 603 15.22 -12.02 26.44
N LEU A 604 15.03 -10.71 26.56
CA LEU A 604 15.17 -9.77 25.45
C LEU A 604 16.33 -8.80 25.68
N SER A 605 17.12 -8.62 24.62
CA SER A 605 18.10 -7.55 24.53
C SER A 605 17.85 -6.65 23.32
N VAL A 606 18.33 -5.41 23.34
CA VAL A 606 18.10 -4.43 22.26
C VAL A 606 19.26 -3.45 22.13
N CYS A 607 19.53 -2.94 20.92
CA CYS A 607 20.51 -1.89 20.71
C CYS A 607 19.98 -0.50 21.10
N ALA A 608 20.89 0.35 21.55
CA ALA A 608 20.68 1.79 21.65
C ALA A 608 21.94 2.53 21.20
N ASP A 609 21.75 3.66 20.53
CA ASP A 609 22.79 4.62 20.14
C ASP A 609 22.44 6.07 20.52
N ALA A 610 21.30 6.30 21.17
CA ALA A 610 20.85 7.62 21.62
C ALA A 610 20.23 7.59 23.03
N ALA A 611 20.37 8.71 23.76
CA ALA A 611 19.89 8.84 25.14
C ALA A 611 18.36 8.76 25.23
N GLU A 612 17.65 9.28 24.23
CA GLU A 612 16.19 9.25 24.12
C GLU A 612 15.66 7.82 24.09
N GLN A 613 16.37 6.91 23.40
CA GLN A 613 16.01 5.50 23.32
C GLN A 613 16.14 4.84 24.70
N VAL A 614 17.20 5.14 25.45
CA VAL A 614 17.37 4.68 26.84
C VAL A 614 16.21 5.16 27.71
N GLY A 615 15.79 6.43 27.55
CA GLY A 615 14.62 6.98 28.23
C GLY A 615 13.33 6.21 27.93
N TRP A 616 13.03 5.96 26.66
CA TRP A 616 11.83 5.21 26.26
C TRP A 616 11.84 3.77 26.76
N LEU A 617 12.99 3.11 26.69
CA LEU A 617 13.15 1.73 27.15
C LEU A 617 12.98 1.64 28.67
N ALA A 618 13.56 2.57 29.43
CA ALA A 618 13.43 2.61 30.89
C ALA A 618 11.97 2.86 31.31
N GLU A 619 11.29 3.82 30.69
CA GLU A 619 9.87 4.09 30.95
C GLU A 619 8.99 2.87 30.63
N ALA A 620 9.23 2.24 29.47
CA ALA A 620 8.48 1.06 29.05
C ALA A 620 8.72 -0.14 29.97
N ALA A 621 9.97 -0.43 30.35
CA ALA A 621 10.32 -1.50 31.27
C ALA A 621 9.70 -1.27 32.65
N ALA A 622 9.76 -0.04 33.16
CA ALA A 622 9.12 0.33 34.43
C ALA A 622 7.60 0.15 34.39
N ALA A 623 6.94 0.61 33.32
CA ALA A 623 5.50 0.47 33.14
C ALA A 623 5.06 -1.01 33.00
N ALA A 624 5.85 -1.83 32.31
CA ALA A 624 5.59 -3.24 32.13
C ALA A 624 5.98 -4.08 33.37
N GLY A 625 6.77 -3.54 34.29
CA GLY A 625 7.34 -4.30 35.41
C GLY A 625 8.34 -5.37 34.94
N SER A 626 9.05 -5.13 33.83
CA SER A 626 10.02 -6.04 33.25
C SER A 626 11.45 -5.49 33.32
N THR A 627 12.43 -6.26 32.83
CA THR A 627 13.81 -5.79 32.70
C THR A 627 14.31 -6.09 31.29
N LEU A 628 14.98 -5.11 30.68
CA LEU A 628 15.58 -5.24 29.36
C LEU A 628 17.10 -5.18 29.44
N THR A 629 17.78 -6.01 28.65
CA THR A 629 19.22 -5.86 28.40
C THR A 629 19.42 -4.89 27.25
N VAL A 630 20.28 -3.88 27.41
CA VAL A 630 20.55 -2.88 26.38
C VAL A 630 22.02 -2.94 25.99
N MET A 631 22.26 -3.08 24.70
CA MET A 631 23.58 -3.06 24.06
C MET A 631 23.83 -1.65 23.52
N VAL A 632 25.02 -1.12 23.68
CA VAL A 632 25.41 0.10 22.96
C VAL A 632 25.88 -0.31 21.56
N GLU A 633 25.22 0.17 20.50
CA GLU A 633 25.72 0.00 19.14
C GLU A 633 26.83 1.02 18.88
N ILE A 634 27.97 0.55 18.38
CA ILE A 634 29.11 1.40 18.02
C ILE A 634 29.34 1.32 16.51
N ASP A 635 29.57 2.47 15.86
CA ASP A 635 29.98 2.47 14.47
C ASP A 635 31.44 2.01 14.37
N ILE A 636 31.68 0.89 13.71
CA ILE A 636 33.02 0.31 13.48
C ILE A 636 33.50 0.47 12.04
N GLY A 637 32.88 1.37 11.26
CA GLY A 637 33.24 1.67 9.88
C GLY A 637 32.11 1.45 8.87
N HIS A 638 30.91 1.10 9.32
CA HIS A 638 29.75 0.88 8.45
C HIS A 638 29.08 2.22 8.08
N GLY A 639 29.04 3.19 8.99
CA GLY A 639 28.37 4.47 8.73
C GLY A 639 26.85 4.35 8.60
N ARG A 640 26.23 3.44 9.36
CA ARG A 640 24.77 3.22 9.36
C ARG A 640 24.11 3.75 10.64
N CYS A 641 24.29 3.03 11.75
CA CYS A 641 23.84 3.36 13.10
C CYS A 641 25.02 3.21 14.06
N GLY A 642 24.81 3.55 15.33
CA GLY A 642 25.80 3.39 16.37
C GLY A 642 26.56 4.68 16.68
N VAL A 643 27.01 4.76 17.93
CA VAL A 643 27.69 5.97 18.42
C VAL A 643 29.05 6.17 17.71
N PRO A 644 29.42 7.42 17.41
CA PRO A 644 30.53 7.71 16.52
C PRO A 644 31.90 7.70 17.20
N ASP A 645 31.97 7.55 18.53
CA ASP A 645 33.23 7.58 19.29
C ASP A 645 33.12 6.85 20.65
N ILE A 646 34.29 6.65 21.28
CA ILE A 646 34.44 5.91 22.54
C ILE A 646 33.78 6.66 23.71
N GLU A 647 33.86 7.99 23.73
CA GLU A 647 33.31 8.81 24.82
C GLU A 647 31.80 8.70 24.87
N SER A 648 31.15 8.76 23.69
CA SER A 648 29.72 8.56 23.51
C SER A 648 29.28 7.16 23.93
N ALA A 649 30.07 6.12 23.60
CA ALA A 649 29.78 4.75 24.03
C ALA A 649 29.80 4.61 25.56
N VAL A 650 30.82 5.15 26.22
CA VAL A 650 30.92 5.16 27.70
C VAL A 650 29.79 5.98 28.31
N ALA A 651 29.45 7.13 27.75
CA ALA A 651 28.36 7.98 28.24
C ALA A 651 27.01 7.26 28.18
N LEU A 652 26.69 6.62 27.05
CA LEU A 652 25.43 5.88 26.88
C LEU A 652 25.38 4.65 27.78
N ALA A 653 26.48 3.90 27.91
CA ALA A 653 26.58 2.76 28.82
C ALA A 653 26.36 3.16 30.29
N ARG A 654 26.87 4.32 30.73
CA ARG A 654 26.57 4.88 32.08
C ARG A 654 25.09 5.17 32.26
N GLN A 655 24.43 5.74 31.25
CA GLN A 655 23.00 6.03 31.32
C GLN A 655 22.17 4.74 31.43
N ILE A 656 22.51 3.73 30.63
CA ILE A 656 21.87 2.41 30.67
C ILE A 656 22.06 1.78 32.06
N ALA A 657 23.29 1.77 32.59
CA ALA A 657 23.60 1.18 33.89
C ALA A 657 22.90 1.90 35.06
N ALA A 658 22.62 3.20 34.93
CA ALA A 658 21.92 3.99 35.93
C ALA A 658 20.38 3.89 35.84
N ALA A 659 19.83 3.45 34.70
CA ALA A 659 18.40 3.42 34.44
C ALA A 659 17.72 2.21 35.11
N ARG A 660 16.64 2.47 35.86
CA ARG A 660 15.85 1.42 36.50
C ARG A 660 15.12 0.59 35.43
N GLY A 661 15.18 -0.74 35.56
CA GLY A 661 14.55 -1.66 34.61
C GLY A 661 15.39 -1.95 33.37
N LEU A 662 16.58 -1.36 33.26
CA LEU A 662 17.55 -1.66 32.21
C LEU A 662 18.80 -2.31 32.81
N SER A 663 19.51 -3.07 31.99
CA SER A 663 20.83 -3.62 32.30
C SER A 663 21.76 -3.42 31.12
N PHE A 664 22.98 -2.95 31.36
CA PHE A 664 23.99 -2.81 30.31
C PHE A 664 24.52 -4.20 29.95
N GLY A 665 24.30 -4.62 28.69
CA GLY A 665 24.67 -5.94 28.19
C GLY A 665 26.01 -6.00 27.47
N GLY A 666 26.57 -4.86 27.07
CA GLY A 666 27.81 -4.77 26.31
C GLY A 666 27.64 -4.04 24.97
N LEU A 667 28.35 -4.48 23.94
CA LEU A 667 28.45 -3.80 22.64
C LEU A 667 27.82 -4.59 21.50
N GLN A 668 27.10 -3.88 20.64
CA GLN A 668 26.78 -4.29 19.27
C GLN A 668 27.82 -3.65 18.33
N ALA A 669 28.52 -4.47 17.55
CA ALA A 669 29.59 -4.06 16.66
C ALA A 669 29.47 -4.79 15.31
N TYR A 670 28.58 -4.31 14.45
CA TYR A 670 28.31 -4.94 13.16
C TYR A 670 28.79 -4.09 11.97
N HIS A 671 29.66 -4.68 11.15
CA HIS A 671 30.11 -4.06 9.90
C HIS A 671 29.38 -4.69 8.72
N GLY A 672 28.38 -3.99 8.17
CA GLY A 672 27.57 -4.52 7.06
C GLY A 672 28.31 -4.55 5.72
N THR A 673 29.04 -3.47 5.39
CA THR A 673 29.72 -3.35 4.10
C THR A 673 30.76 -4.45 3.86
N VAL A 674 31.47 -4.91 4.91
CA VAL A 674 32.55 -5.90 4.76
C VAL A 674 32.03 -7.28 4.35
N GLN A 675 30.74 -7.56 4.55
CA GLN A 675 30.14 -8.87 4.28
C GLN A 675 30.22 -9.25 2.79
N HIS A 676 30.24 -8.27 1.88
CA HIS A 676 30.27 -8.47 0.42
C HIS A 676 31.53 -7.91 -0.25
N VAL A 677 32.55 -7.53 0.53
CA VAL A 677 33.87 -7.21 -0.01
C VAL A 677 34.47 -8.50 -0.57
N ARG A 678 34.75 -8.51 -1.88
CA ARG A 678 35.07 -9.75 -2.60
C ARG A 678 36.40 -10.36 -2.17
N SER A 679 37.41 -9.53 -1.95
CA SER A 679 38.75 -9.99 -1.57
C SER A 679 38.79 -10.46 -0.10
N PRO A 680 39.20 -11.72 0.19
CA PRO A 680 39.39 -12.18 1.57
C PRO A 680 40.40 -11.33 2.33
N GLU A 681 41.45 -10.86 1.65
CA GLU A 681 42.50 -10.06 2.28
C GLU A 681 41.99 -8.67 2.65
N GLU A 682 41.21 -8.05 1.77
CA GLU A 682 40.58 -6.76 2.06
C GLU A 682 39.58 -6.87 3.21
N ARG A 683 38.78 -7.95 3.26
CA ARG A 683 37.91 -8.26 4.41
C ARG A 683 38.71 -8.31 5.71
N ARG A 684 39.83 -9.05 5.74
CA ARG A 684 40.70 -9.14 6.93
C ARG A 684 41.22 -7.78 7.37
N GLN A 685 41.66 -6.94 6.43
CA GLN A 685 42.21 -5.62 6.74
C GLN A 685 41.17 -4.68 7.35
N ILE A 686 39.96 -4.63 6.77
CA ILE A 686 38.84 -3.84 7.30
C ILE A 686 38.45 -4.34 8.70
N ILE A 687 38.32 -5.65 8.87
CA ILE A 687 37.94 -6.27 10.15
C ILE A 687 39.03 -6.03 11.22
N ALA A 688 40.32 -6.03 10.85
CA ALA A 688 41.40 -5.72 11.79
C ALA A 688 41.29 -4.29 12.36
N ALA A 689 40.94 -3.31 11.51
CA ALA A 689 40.73 -1.94 11.94
C ALA A 689 39.49 -1.82 12.86
N ALA A 690 38.39 -2.47 12.50
CA ALA A 690 37.18 -2.55 13.34
C ALA A 690 37.49 -3.17 14.72
N ASN A 691 38.22 -4.29 14.75
CA ASN A 691 38.64 -4.98 15.97
C ASN A 691 39.50 -4.10 16.89
N ALA A 692 40.42 -3.31 16.31
CA ALA A 692 41.22 -2.37 17.10
C ALA A 692 40.33 -1.34 17.81
N ARG A 693 39.32 -0.81 17.11
CA ARG A 693 38.36 0.14 17.68
C ARG A 693 37.51 -0.49 18.78
N ILE A 694 37.01 -1.71 18.58
CA ILE A 694 36.23 -2.44 19.59
C ILE A 694 37.07 -2.64 20.86
N ARG A 695 38.34 -3.09 20.74
CA ARG A 695 39.25 -3.26 21.88
C ARG A 695 39.46 -1.97 22.67
N GLN A 696 39.62 -0.85 21.98
CA GLN A 696 39.76 0.47 22.62
C GLN A 696 38.49 0.87 23.38
N THR A 697 37.31 0.66 22.79
CA THR A 697 36.02 0.94 23.46
C THR A 697 35.84 0.07 24.70
N VAL A 698 36.14 -1.22 24.62
CA VAL A 698 36.05 -2.16 25.76
C VAL A 698 36.97 -1.73 26.90
N ALA A 699 38.23 -1.40 26.59
CA ALA A 699 39.18 -0.92 27.61
C ALA A 699 38.70 0.37 28.30
N ALA A 700 38.05 1.27 27.55
CA ALA A 700 37.47 2.49 28.11
C ALA A 700 36.24 2.23 29.00
N LEU A 701 35.38 1.28 28.62
CA LEU A 701 34.25 0.83 29.44
C LEU A 701 34.75 0.19 30.76
N GLU A 702 35.74 -0.69 30.68
CA GLU A 702 36.36 -1.33 31.86
C GLU A 702 36.99 -0.29 32.80
N ALA A 703 37.75 0.67 32.26
CA ALA A 703 38.33 1.77 33.04
C ALA A 703 37.26 2.66 33.70
N ALA A 704 36.07 2.73 33.11
CA ALA A 704 34.91 3.43 33.67
C ALA A 704 34.11 2.60 34.69
N GLY A 705 34.53 1.37 35.00
CA GLY A 705 33.84 0.46 35.90
C GLY A 705 32.55 -0.14 35.31
N LEU A 706 32.45 -0.21 33.98
CA LEU A 706 31.33 -0.78 33.25
C LEU A 706 31.77 -2.10 32.58
N PRO A 707 31.50 -3.27 33.19
CA PRO A 707 31.81 -4.55 32.57
C PRO A 707 31.10 -4.67 31.22
N CYS A 708 31.82 -5.15 30.20
CA CYS A 708 31.29 -5.40 28.85
C CYS A 708 31.28 -6.91 28.57
N PRO A 709 30.30 -7.66 29.11
CA PRO A 709 30.32 -9.13 29.06
C PRO A 709 30.06 -9.68 27.66
N THR A 710 29.34 -8.94 26.81
CA THR A 710 29.03 -9.35 25.45
C THR A 710 29.54 -8.34 24.43
N ILE A 711 30.24 -8.84 23.42
CA ILE A 711 30.59 -8.11 22.21
C ILE A 711 30.01 -8.93 21.06
N THR A 712 28.90 -8.47 20.51
CA THR A 712 28.14 -9.19 19.50
C THR A 712 28.17 -8.46 18.16
N GLY A 713 28.17 -9.22 17.06
CA GLY A 713 28.22 -8.67 15.71
C GLY A 713 28.61 -9.74 14.69
N GLY A 714 29.35 -9.34 13.67
CA GLY A 714 29.77 -10.23 12.58
C GLY A 714 28.62 -10.74 11.71
N GLY A 715 28.97 -11.26 10.54
CA GLY A 715 28.02 -11.79 9.58
C GLY A 715 28.62 -12.95 8.79
N THR A 716 27.88 -13.46 7.81
CA THR A 716 28.28 -14.62 7.00
C THR A 716 29.64 -14.41 6.31
N GLY A 717 29.88 -13.21 5.76
CA GLY A 717 31.10 -12.90 5.01
C GLY A 717 32.33 -12.62 5.87
N SER A 718 32.13 -12.28 7.14
CA SER A 718 33.21 -11.96 8.10
C SER A 718 33.47 -13.07 9.12
N ALA A 719 32.58 -14.05 9.28
CA ALA A 719 32.61 -15.07 10.32
C ALA A 719 33.98 -15.76 10.51
N GLU A 720 34.68 -16.10 9.43
CA GLU A 720 36.00 -16.74 9.50
C GLU A 720 37.02 -15.87 10.26
N VAL A 721 37.02 -14.57 9.99
CA VAL A 721 37.94 -13.61 10.62
C VAL A 721 37.47 -13.25 12.02
N ASP A 722 36.15 -13.11 12.21
CA ASP A 722 35.59 -12.72 13.50
C ASP A 722 35.77 -13.80 14.57
N PHE A 723 35.65 -15.09 14.22
CA PHE A 723 35.97 -16.18 15.16
C PHE A 723 37.43 -16.18 15.60
N ALA A 724 38.35 -15.82 14.70
CA ALA A 724 39.78 -15.78 14.99
C ALA A 724 40.21 -14.46 15.68
N SER A 725 39.30 -13.49 15.82
CA SER A 725 39.65 -12.14 16.27
C SER A 725 40.10 -12.04 17.72
N GLY A 726 39.60 -12.94 18.59
CA GLY A 726 39.69 -12.79 20.04
C GLY A 726 39.06 -11.49 20.57
N VAL A 727 38.04 -10.97 19.87
CA VAL A 727 37.27 -9.77 20.21
C VAL A 727 35.82 -10.11 20.47
N TYR A 728 35.14 -10.74 19.50
CA TYR A 728 33.73 -11.09 19.63
C TYR A 728 33.52 -12.21 20.65
N THR A 729 32.45 -12.09 21.43
CA THR A 729 31.97 -13.16 22.33
C THR A 729 30.73 -13.86 21.76
N GLU A 730 30.05 -13.23 20.80
CA GLU A 730 28.86 -13.75 20.12
C GLU A 730 28.86 -13.32 18.63
N LEU A 731 28.47 -14.20 17.71
CA LEU A 731 28.29 -13.89 16.27
C LEU A 731 26.84 -13.98 15.80
N GLN A 732 26.50 -13.12 14.83
CA GLN A 732 25.14 -12.87 14.31
C GLN A 732 24.95 -13.29 12.83
N ALA A 733 25.72 -14.26 12.33
CA ALA A 733 25.56 -14.69 10.94
C ALA A 733 24.15 -15.28 10.68
N GLY A 734 23.52 -14.89 9.56
CA GLY A 734 22.18 -15.34 9.17
C GLY A 734 22.18 -16.13 7.85
N SER A 735 22.58 -15.47 6.76
CA SER A 735 22.49 -16.02 5.40
C SER A 735 23.36 -17.27 5.15
N TYR A 736 24.31 -17.59 6.05
CA TYR A 736 25.20 -18.76 5.96
C TYR A 736 24.45 -20.10 5.83
N ALA A 737 23.24 -20.18 6.38
CA ALA A 737 22.44 -21.39 6.33
C ALA A 737 21.96 -21.73 4.91
N PHE A 738 21.95 -20.73 4.02
CA PHE A 738 21.24 -20.73 2.74
C PHE A 738 22.13 -20.42 1.54
N MET A 739 22.95 -19.38 1.69
CA MET A 739 23.74 -18.74 0.63
C MET A 739 22.91 -18.18 -0.52
N ASP A 740 23.45 -17.17 -1.19
CA ASP A 740 22.89 -16.54 -2.38
C ASP A 740 24.01 -16.22 -3.38
N VAL A 741 23.62 -15.72 -4.55
CA VAL A 741 24.56 -15.29 -5.59
C VAL A 741 25.58 -14.29 -5.04
N ASP A 742 25.11 -13.29 -4.30
CA ASP A 742 25.95 -12.19 -3.82
C ASP A 742 27.05 -12.69 -2.87
N TYR A 743 26.72 -13.49 -1.86
CA TYR A 743 27.71 -14.08 -0.96
C TYR A 743 28.65 -15.06 -1.68
N ARG A 744 28.16 -15.80 -2.68
CA ARG A 744 28.98 -16.74 -3.46
C ARG A 744 30.03 -16.06 -4.32
N LEU A 745 29.83 -14.79 -4.70
CA LEU A 745 30.81 -13.99 -5.43
C LEU A 745 32.01 -13.57 -4.56
N ASN A 746 31.95 -13.74 -3.24
CA ASN A 746 33.08 -13.48 -2.38
C ASN A 746 34.20 -14.50 -2.64
N GLY A 747 35.42 -14.01 -2.80
CA GLY A 747 36.61 -14.86 -2.83
C GLY A 747 36.75 -15.63 -1.53
N THR A 748 37.30 -16.85 -1.61
CA THR A 748 37.62 -17.70 -0.46
C THR A 748 39.11 -17.53 -0.12
N SER A 749 39.47 -17.76 1.15
CA SER A 749 40.87 -17.68 1.58
C SER A 749 41.75 -18.78 0.98
N GLY A 750 41.14 -19.85 0.44
CA GLY A 750 41.84 -21.03 -0.07
C GLY A 750 42.58 -21.82 1.02
N ALA A 751 42.48 -21.41 2.28
CA ALA A 751 43.12 -22.07 3.40
C ALA A 751 42.44 -23.42 3.69
N GLU A 752 43.23 -24.39 4.13
CA GLU A 752 42.70 -25.66 4.61
C GLU A 752 41.75 -25.40 5.78
N GLY A 753 40.49 -25.84 5.64
CA GLY A 753 39.44 -25.55 6.63
C GLY A 753 38.85 -24.14 6.58
N ALA A 754 38.97 -23.41 5.46
CA ALA A 754 38.22 -22.18 5.21
C ALA A 754 36.71 -22.38 5.38
N LEU A 755 35.98 -21.35 5.83
CA LEU A 755 34.53 -21.43 5.95
C LEU A 755 33.90 -21.31 4.55
N GLN A 756 33.32 -22.40 4.07
CA GLN A 756 32.60 -22.45 2.80
C GLN A 756 31.24 -23.09 3.03
N PHE A 757 30.19 -22.35 2.71
CA PHE A 757 28.81 -22.80 2.83
C PHE A 757 28.27 -23.21 1.46
N GLU A 758 27.35 -24.17 1.48
CA GLU A 758 26.65 -24.69 0.32
C GLU A 758 25.40 -23.85 0.02
N HIS A 759 24.98 -23.81 -1.25
CA HIS A 759 23.65 -23.31 -1.58
C HIS A 759 22.62 -24.32 -1.10
N SER A 760 21.71 -23.89 -0.22
CA SER A 760 20.56 -24.69 0.19
C SER A 760 19.23 -24.05 -0.15
N LEU A 761 19.20 -22.77 -0.51
CA LEU A 761 17.98 -22.04 -0.86
C LEU A 761 17.83 -21.87 -2.36
N PHE A 762 16.66 -22.24 -2.88
CA PHE A 762 16.35 -22.13 -4.29
C PHE A 762 14.91 -21.63 -4.51
N VAL A 763 14.67 -20.95 -5.62
CA VAL A 763 13.31 -20.74 -6.14
C VAL A 763 13.10 -21.77 -7.25
N ALA A 764 12.18 -22.70 -7.02
CA ALA A 764 11.68 -23.60 -8.05
C ALA A 764 10.77 -22.83 -8.99
N THR A 765 10.95 -23.03 -10.28
CA THR A 765 10.18 -22.41 -11.36
C THR A 765 10.07 -23.35 -12.56
N ARG A 766 9.06 -23.18 -13.40
CA ARG A 766 8.90 -23.97 -14.64
C ARG A 766 8.98 -23.10 -15.88
N VAL A 767 9.46 -23.71 -16.96
CA VAL A 767 9.34 -23.13 -18.30
C VAL A 767 7.85 -23.04 -18.67
N MET A 768 7.33 -21.83 -18.77
CA MET A 768 5.93 -21.55 -19.13
C MET A 768 5.78 -21.08 -20.59
N SER A 769 6.88 -20.67 -21.25
CA SER A 769 6.85 -20.31 -22.67
C SER A 769 8.16 -20.61 -23.40
N ARG A 770 8.02 -21.01 -24.67
CA ARG A 770 9.08 -21.17 -25.67
C ARG A 770 8.65 -20.63 -27.05
N ALA A 771 7.75 -19.63 -27.06
CA ALA A 771 7.12 -19.16 -28.28
C ALA A 771 8.11 -18.52 -29.27
N ALA A 772 9.20 -17.93 -28.77
CA ALA A 772 10.25 -17.33 -29.57
C ALA A 772 11.54 -18.19 -29.57
N PRO A 773 12.26 -18.26 -30.70
CA PRO A 773 13.57 -18.90 -30.73
C PRO A 773 14.58 -18.08 -29.90
N GLY A 774 15.53 -18.78 -29.27
CA GLY A 774 16.67 -18.16 -28.58
C GLY A 774 16.51 -17.95 -27.07
N HIS A 775 15.28 -17.99 -26.53
CA HIS A 775 15.05 -17.93 -25.08
C HIS A 775 13.86 -18.79 -24.64
N ALA A 776 13.78 -19.07 -23.34
CA ALA A 776 12.62 -19.64 -22.67
C ALA A 776 12.18 -18.69 -21.55
N VAL A 777 10.90 -18.76 -21.16
CA VAL A 777 10.36 -17.93 -20.07
C VAL A 777 9.94 -18.82 -18.92
N LEU A 778 10.36 -18.47 -17.71
CA LEU A 778 10.08 -19.14 -16.46
C LEU A 778 8.92 -18.44 -15.71
N ASP A 779 8.17 -19.18 -14.89
CA ASP A 779 7.01 -18.69 -14.10
C ASP A 779 7.34 -18.05 -12.74
N ALA A 780 8.62 -17.69 -12.51
CA ALA A 780 9.05 -16.93 -11.34
C ALA A 780 9.59 -15.57 -11.76
N GLY A 781 9.26 -14.52 -11.01
CA GLY A 781 9.76 -13.15 -11.23
C GLY A 781 10.05 -12.40 -9.93
N LEU A 782 9.95 -11.06 -9.96
CA LEU A 782 10.14 -10.17 -8.80
C LEU A 782 9.23 -10.50 -7.60
N LYS A 783 8.09 -11.15 -7.83
CA LYS A 783 7.17 -11.60 -6.77
C LYS A 783 7.62 -12.90 -6.10
N SER A 784 8.60 -13.59 -6.67
CA SER A 784 9.19 -14.83 -6.12
C SER A 784 10.63 -14.65 -5.64
N MET A 785 11.34 -13.60 -6.07
CA MET A 785 12.70 -13.30 -5.63
C MET A 785 13.03 -11.82 -5.79
N SER A 786 13.97 -11.34 -4.97
CA SER A 786 14.48 -9.97 -5.06
C SER A 786 15.75 -9.90 -5.91
N LEU A 787 15.98 -8.76 -6.58
CA LEU A 787 17.07 -8.54 -7.55
C LEU A 787 17.98 -7.35 -7.21
N GLU A 788 17.82 -6.75 -6.05
CA GLU A 788 18.64 -5.65 -5.55
C GLU A 788 20.14 -5.99 -5.50
N SER A 789 20.49 -7.28 -5.34
CA SER A 789 21.86 -7.79 -5.40
C SER A 789 22.22 -8.47 -6.73
N GLY A 790 21.39 -8.32 -7.76
CA GLY A 790 21.62 -8.86 -9.10
C GLY A 790 20.73 -10.05 -9.47
N LEU A 791 20.97 -10.57 -10.69
CA LEU A 791 20.17 -11.64 -11.28
C LEU A 791 20.41 -12.99 -10.60
N PRO A 792 19.39 -13.87 -10.54
CA PRO A 792 19.55 -15.21 -9.99
C PRO A 792 20.48 -16.06 -10.87
N TRP A 793 21.08 -17.10 -10.29
CA TRP A 793 21.80 -18.11 -11.05
C TRP A 793 20.90 -19.30 -11.34
N VAL A 794 20.98 -19.80 -12.57
CA VAL A 794 20.35 -21.04 -12.97
C VAL A 794 21.10 -22.20 -12.32
N TRP A 795 20.35 -23.04 -11.60
CA TRP A 795 20.86 -24.19 -10.86
C TRP A 795 20.34 -25.47 -11.48
N GLU A 796 21.26 -26.35 -11.82
CA GLU A 796 20.98 -27.68 -12.34
C GLU A 796 20.84 -28.64 -11.17
N VAL A 797 19.64 -29.22 -11.01
CA VAL A 797 19.33 -30.21 -9.97
C VAL A 797 19.18 -31.57 -10.63
N GLU A 798 19.93 -32.56 -10.14
CA GLU A 798 19.77 -33.97 -10.49
C GLU A 798 19.41 -34.75 -9.22
N ALA A 799 18.62 -35.83 -9.37
CA ALA A 799 17.98 -36.50 -8.23
C ALA A 799 18.97 -37.10 -7.20
N ASP A 800 20.17 -37.46 -7.63
CA ASP A 800 21.15 -38.22 -6.84
C ASP A 800 22.54 -37.56 -6.78
N GLU A 801 22.71 -36.36 -7.34
CA GLU A 801 23.99 -35.65 -7.38
C GLU A 801 23.85 -34.24 -6.78
N PRO A 802 24.90 -33.70 -6.14
CA PRO A 802 24.90 -32.30 -5.69
C PRO A 802 24.65 -31.37 -6.88
N GLY A 803 23.63 -30.52 -6.76
CA GLY A 803 23.32 -29.57 -7.82
C GLY A 803 24.48 -28.60 -8.08
N GLN A 804 24.52 -28.03 -9.29
CA GLN A 804 25.58 -27.10 -9.68
C GLN A 804 25.03 -25.92 -10.48
N ARG A 805 25.78 -24.82 -10.50
CA ARG A 805 25.46 -23.67 -11.36
C ARG A 805 25.51 -24.12 -12.82
N SER A 806 24.48 -23.80 -13.60
CA SER A 806 24.50 -24.07 -15.03
C SER A 806 25.61 -23.27 -15.71
N SER A 807 26.44 -23.95 -16.49
CA SER A 807 27.40 -23.35 -17.41
C SER A 807 26.78 -23.04 -18.78
N ARG A 808 25.57 -23.54 -19.04
CA ARG A 808 24.92 -23.52 -20.36
C ARG A 808 23.82 -22.48 -20.45
N LEU A 809 23.20 -22.14 -19.32
CA LEU A 809 22.02 -21.30 -19.25
C LEU A 809 22.22 -20.18 -18.23
N LEU A 810 21.71 -19.00 -18.55
CA LEU A 810 21.68 -17.85 -17.64
C LEU A 810 20.29 -17.21 -17.61
N CYS A 811 19.98 -16.53 -16.51
CA CYS A 811 18.86 -15.62 -16.45
C CYS A 811 19.31 -14.28 -17.02
N SER A 812 18.64 -13.79 -18.09
CA SER A 812 19.00 -12.56 -18.80
C SER A 812 18.11 -11.37 -18.46
N GLY A 813 16.91 -11.63 -17.92
CA GLY A 813 15.96 -10.58 -17.57
C GLY A 813 14.86 -11.11 -16.66
N VAL A 814 14.27 -10.21 -15.88
CA VAL A 814 13.22 -10.53 -14.91
C VAL A 814 12.16 -9.44 -14.92
N SER A 815 10.90 -9.85 -14.85
CA SER A 815 9.71 -9.02 -14.66
C SER A 815 8.95 -9.47 -13.41
N ASP A 816 7.75 -8.94 -13.17
CA ASP A 816 6.93 -9.28 -12.00
C ASP A 816 6.78 -10.78 -11.73
N GLU A 817 6.40 -11.55 -12.75
CA GLU A 817 6.07 -12.99 -12.64
C GLU A 817 6.94 -13.88 -13.55
N HIS A 818 7.94 -13.30 -14.25
CA HIS A 818 8.69 -14.05 -15.25
C HIS A 818 10.19 -13.78 -15.22
N CYS A 819 10.98 -14.84 -15.45
CA CYS A 819 12.42 -14.78 -15.74
C CYS A 819 12.66 -15.27 -17.17
N THR A 820 13.51 -14.56 -17.91
CA THR A 820 13.99 -14.99 -19.23
C THR A 820 15.25 -15.82 -19.07
N LEU A 821 15.24 -17.01 -19.68
CA LEU A 821 16.33 -17.97 -19.72
C LEU A 821 16.95 -18.00 -21.11
N GLU A 822 18.26 -17.78 -21.20
CA GLU A 822 19.02 -17.75 -22.45
C GLU A 822 20.26 -18.65 -22.39
N PRO A 823 20.79 -19.11 -23.54
CA PRO A 823 22.11 -19.72 -23.60
C PRO A 823 23.18 -18.78 -23.04
N ALA A 824 24.12 -19.31 -22.26
CA ALA A 824 25.28 -18.54 -21.85
C ALA A 824 26.14 -18.15 -23.06
N GLU A 825 26.82 -16.99 -22.98
CA GLU A 825 27.71 -16.51 -24.05
C GLU A 825 28.70 -17.60 -24.48
N ASP A 826 28.94 -17.71 -25.80
CA ASP A 826 29.80 -18.71 -26.44
C ASP A 826 29.41 -20.19 -26.27
N GLN A 827 28.21 -20.50 -25.74
CA GLN A 827 27.70 -21.88 -25.65
C GLN A 827 26.67 -22.20 -26.73
N THR A 828 26.95 -23.22 -27.55
CA THR A 828 25.94 -23.78 -28.47
C THR A 828 25.03 -24.74 -27.69
N VAL A 829 23.91 -24.23 -27.18
CA VAL A 829 22.91 -25.08 -26.54
C VAL A 829 22.07 -25.76 -27.62
N ALA A 830 22.16 -27.09 -27.73
CA ALA A 830 21.45 -27.88 -28.75
C ALA A 830 19.92 -27.69 -28.70
N ALA A 831 19.37 -27.51 -27.49
CA ALA A 831 17.98 -27.11 -27.27
C ALA A 831 17.80 -26.48 -25.87
N LEU A 832 16.99 -25.43 -25.78
CA LEU A 832 16.54 -24.88 -24.50
C LEU A 832 15.65 -25.90 -23.75
N PRO A 833 15.50 -25.78 -22.41
CA PRO A 833 14.64 -26.68 -21.62
C PRO A 833 13.20 -26.73 -22.17
N ALA A 834 12.53 -27.88 -22.07
CA ALA A 834 11.17 -28.08 -22.61
C ALA A 834 10.10 -27.32 -21.82
N LEU A 835 8.96 -27.02 -22.45
CA LEU A 835 7.78 -26.48 -21.75
C LEU A 835 7.42 -27.39 -20.55
N GLY A 836 7.19 -26.81 -19.38
CA GLY A 836 6.92 -27.51 -18.12
C GLY A 836 8.15 -28.04 -17.38
N SER A 837 9.37 -27.91 -17.93
CA SER A 837 10.59 -28.36 -17.24
C SER A 837 10.83 -27.53 -15.99
N LEU A 838 11.11 -28.21 -14.88
CA LEU A 838 11.54 -27.59 -13.63
C LEU A 838 12.95 -27.00 -13.79
N VAL A 839 13.12 -25.79 -13.28
CA VAL A 839 14.39 -25.07 -13.19
C VAL A 839 14.48 -24.53 -11.76
N CYS A 840 15.64 -24.68 -11.12
CA CYS A 840 15.90 -24.06 -9.83
C CYS A 840 16.75 -22.80 -10.02
N LEU A 841 16.44 -21.76 -9.25
CA LEU A 841 17.16 -20.49 -9.28
C LEU A 841 17.76 -20.22 -7.90
N VAL A 842 19.07 -19.97 -7.84
CA VAL A 842 19.70 -19.40 -6.64
C VAL A 842 19.39 -17.92 -6.63
N PRO A 843 18.72 -17.38 -5.59
CA PRO A 843 18.32 -15.97 -5.56
C PRO A 843 19.53 -15.04 -5.49
N GLY A 844 19.32 -13.78 -5.91
CA GLY A 844 20.32 -12.72 -5.76
C GLY A 844 20.68 -12.45 -4.30
N HIS A 845 19.67 -12.48 -3.41
CA HIS A 845 19.82 -12.23 -1.97
C HIS A 845 18.80 -13.05 -1.16
N VAL A 846 19.26 -13.67 -0.08
CA VAL A 846 18.46 -14.53 0.82
C VAL A 846 17.29 -13.79 1.47
N ASP A 847 17.58 -12.77 2.30
CA ASP A 847 16.63 -12.24 3.28
C ASP A 847 15.38 -11.63 2.62
N PRO A 848 15.52 -10.81 1.55
CA PRO A 848 14.37 -10.22 0.89
C PRO A 848 13.58 -11.24 0.07
N THR A 849 14.25 -12.28 -0.46
CA THR A 849 13.56 -13.39 -1.13
C THR A 849 12.70 -14.18 -0.14
N PHE A 850 13.22 -14.55 1.04
CA PHE A 850 12.43 -15.21 2.09
C PHE A 850 11.17 -14.40 2.46
N ASN A 851 11.27 -13.07 2.50
CA ASN A 851 10.15 -12.21 2.86
C ASN A 851 9.01 -12.16 1.81
N LEU A 852 9.19 -12.77 0.63
CA LEU A 852 8.16 -12.90 -0.40
C LEU A 852 7.33 -14.18 -0.28
N HIS A 853 7.78 -15.17 0.50
CA HIS A 853 7.15 -16.50 0.57
C HIS A 853 6.52 -16.75 1.94
N ASP A 854 5.34 -17.38 1.97
CA ASP A 854 4.68 -17.81 3.21
C ASP A 854 5.14 -19.21 3.69
N ALA A 855 5.73 -20.01 2.79
CA ALA A 855 6.17 -21.37 3.08
C ALA A 855 7.56 -21.65 2.49
N LEU A 856 8.31 -22.51 3.18
CA LEU A 856 9.59 -23.06 2.78
C LEU A 856 9.45 -24.58 2.63
N ILE A 857 9.71 -25.11 1.44
CA ILE A 857 9.54 -26.54 1.15
C ILE A 857 10.91 -27.23 1.30
N GLY A 858 11.06 -28.02 2.35
CA GLY A 858 12.26 -28.80 2.62
C GLY A 858 12.29 -30.09 1.80
N VAL A 859 13.31 -30.21 0.95
CA VAL A 859 13.53 -31.34 0.05
C VAL A 859 14.78 -32.09 0.49
N ARG A 860 14.72 -33.43 0.45
CA ARG A 860 15.86 -34.32 0.67
C ARG A 860 15.83 -35.42 -0.39
N ARG A 861 16.96 -35.66 -1.06
CA ARG A 861 17.11 -36.71 -2.11
C ARG A 861 15.98 -36.68 -3.15
N GLY A 862 15.68 -35.47 -3.64
CA GLY A 862 14.65 -35.25 -4.66
C GLY A 862 13.20 -35.45 -4.21
N GLN A 863 12.92 -35.55 -2.90
CA GLN A 863 11.57 -35.67 -2.35
C GLN A 863 11.30 -34.64 -1.26
N VAL A 864 10.06 -34.17 -1.18
CA VAL A 864 9.60 -33.24 -0.14
C VAL A 864 9.55 -33.99 1.19
N GLU A 865 10.35 -33.55 2.15
CA GLU A 865 10.39 -34.12 3.51
C GLU A 865 9.55 -33.29 4.47
N SER A 866 9.55 -31.96 4.30
CA SER A 866 8.86 -31.06 5.22
C SER A 866 8.42 -29.75 4.55
N ILE A 867 7.45 -29.07 5.16
CA ILE A 867 7.00 -27.75 4.75
C ILE A 867 6.95 -26.89 6.02
N TRP A 868 7.71 -25.80 6.05
CA TRP A 868 7.77 -24.89 7.18
C TRP A 868 7.12 -23.55 6.84
N THR A 869 6.38 -22.98 7.78
CA THR A 869 5.78 -21.66 7.66
C THR A 869 6.81 -20.57 7.93
N ILE A 870 6.74 -19.47 7.16
CA ILE A 870 7.57 -18.28 7.35
C ILE A 870 6.75 -17.28 8.19
N ASP A 871 6.53 -17.62 9.46
CA ASP A 871 5.54 -16.92 10.31
C ASP A 871 5.88 -15.45 10.60
N ALA A 872 7.15 -15.05 10.45
CA ALA A 872 7.58 -13.66 10.64
C ALA A 872 7.66 -12.85 9.32
N ARG A 873 7.08 -13.36 8.22
CA ARG A 873 6.99 -12.64 6.94
C ARG A 873 6.30 -11.29 7.11
N GLY A 874 6.87 -10.24 6.52
CA GLY A 874 6.30 -8.88 6.55
C GLY A 874 6.34 -8.20 7.93
N LEU A 875 6.72 -8.88 9.01
CA LEU A 875 6.82 -8.32 10.35
C LEU A 875 8.05 -7.42 10.46
N SER A 876 7.87 -6.15 10.11
CA SER A 876 8.95 -5.15 10.05
C SER A 876 8.73 -3.93 10.97
N ARG A 877 7.86 -4.06 11.98
CA ARG A 877 7.37 -2.97 12.85
C ARG A 877 8.09 -2.87 14.19
#